data_AF-A0A2V3JB92-F1
#
_entry.id   AF-A0A2V3JB92-F1
#
_cell.length_a   1.000
_cell.length_b   1.000
_cell.length_c   1.000
_cell.angle_alpha   90.00
_cell.angle_beta   90.00
_cell.angle_gamma   90.00
#
_symmetry.space_group_name_H-M   'P 1'
#
loop_
_entity.id
_entity.type
_entity.pdbx_description
1 polymer ?
#
loop_
_entity_poly.entity_id
_entity_poly.type
_entity_poly.pdbx_seq_one_letter_code
_entity_poly.pdbx_strand_id
1 'polypeptide(L)'
;MKKLKLWSGAEEEAQSVALGFVIIMGIAITTSVILFSIQVPVQTSKFEFKHEQNIPNDFARLSTAIDDVALAGSASGAGAGAGAFETVVVGMKPGSIPQLGIFASGGILRFFNSSNSTEKFECVACSPEEKATNLSGNYSWLWNNPYDYENKSYVDIFADGVRLQLESGKNMIFNSSGDEYLSGEYWCNNFKVYNGTNLNTPWLYIHAKYIYVGPNSTINATGRGLAGGTTIPEWGTPMSADGTGEGGGKIPTCRHPKVPWWVVGGEKYCYCGAGGGGAGHWGKGGKGGNSSTGPDPYCNDKDNTPHDGGDGGDSYENDATLKDISVAYPGSGGACGAWGQVANGYIYEGGAGGDGGGVIILDAPIINISGKVTVDGEDGHYSNDLDRADDSAGGGGGGGSGGTILIKGGKVTIIGTLSARGGNGANGAKACDDSDTYDSNGGGGGGGSGGVIKVFNKTCLYDAEGPMNYTQFQEKHTNVSGGAGGIKGIGNGTYCGPGDAPPEDKAGNGSRGEDGIVYNQSYEYVESIPHFPSGYIVSKPFDAGNNSTTSMVLYGNISWNATTPSGTFIIMKVRTSPNEDMSGATPWHECLPVKNGADISDLHSVSDGHRYVQWRAELYTYERSRTPVLHSVCINYSWGKPVIATCSGSIEFNSSYFYAPNFVLTYAHGGTIKSQRQGKSFMLLPPPISITRNGNTTDISITAVDLIGNTRFVSGLPTHTIKITNGSSDLLAGGLEFNNITLNFYTAHPEAWYDWFNKTCNDTGLNWSKPPVNWSKAPVYYINDSATDRLQVVFYGNETYPIRLWLKRERVEVKIEIEEI
;
A
#
# COMPACT_ATOMS: atom_id res chain seq x y z
N MET A 1 89.73 -99.11 -58.63
CA MET A 1 88.65 -98.51 -59.44
C MET A 1 87.48 -98.13 -58.52
N LYS A 2 86.81 -97.03 -58.85
CA LYS A 2 85.60 -96.43 -58.25
C LYS A 2 85.78 -95.48 -57.05
N LYS A 3 85.97 -94.22 -57.44
CA LYS A 3 85.40 -92.97 -56.90
C LYS A 3 84.30 -93.15 -55.84
N LEU A 4 84.41 -92.42 -54.73
CA LEU A 4 83.32 -91.57 -54.26
C LEU A 4 83.85 -90.18 -53.88
N LYS A 5 83.08 -89.18 -54.26
CA LYS A 5 83.37 -87.75 -54.28
C LYS A 5 82.60 -87.11 -53.12
N LEU A 6 83.26 -86.19 -52.41
CA LEU A 6 82.76 -84.89 -51.94
C LEU A 6 81.60 -84.84 -50.89
N TRP A 7 81.89 -84.30 -49.69
CA TRP A 7 81.27 -83.13 -49.03
C TRP A 7 81.74 -83.07 -47.55
N SER A 8 82.59 -82.12 -47.15
CA SER A 8 82.80 -81.79 -45.72
C SER A 8 83.36 -80.37 -45.44
N GLY A 9 83.43 -79.47 -46.43
CA GLY A 9 83.98 -78.11 -46.22
C GLY A 9 82.96 -77.06 -45.80
N ALA A 10 81.66 -77.33 -45.94
CA ALA A 10 80.59 -76.35 -45.67
C ALA A 10 80.07 -76.38 -44.23
N GLU A 11 80.33 -77.45 -43.46
CA GLU A 11 79.80 -77.63 -42.10
C GLU A 11 80.63 -76.93 -41.02
N GLU A 12 81.97 -76.92 -41.11
CA GLU A 12 82.83 -76.30 -40.08
C GLU A 12 82.82 -74.76 -40.13
N GLU A 13 82.77 -74.14 -41.32
CA GLU A 13 82.60 -72.68 -41.44
C GLU A 13 81.20 -72.23 -40.97
N ALA A 14 80.16 -73.00 -41.28
CA ALA A 14 78.79 -72.71 -40.80
C ALA A 14 78.68 -72.86 -39.28
N GLN A 15 79.33 -73.86 -38.67
CA GLN A 15 79.37 -74.04 -37.23
C GLN A 15 80.16 -72.94 -36.51
N SER A 16 81.31 -72.53 -37.06
CA SER A 16 82.12 -71.42 -36.53
C SER A 16 81.38 -70.08 -36.54
N VAL A 17 80.72 -69.75 -37.66
CA VAL A 17 79.90 -68.54 -37.79
C VAL A 17 78.68 -68.60 -36.86
N ALA A 18 78.04 -69.76 -36.73
CA ALA A 18 76.94 -69.94 -35.80
C ALA A 18 77.38 -69.78 -34.33
N LEU A 19 78.53 -70.34 -33.93
CA LEU A 19 79.07 -70.22 -32.58
C LEU A 19 79.47 -68.76 -32.26
N GLY A 20 80.13 -68.09 -33.21
CA GLY A 20 80.49 -66.67 -33.10
C GLY A 20 79.26 -65.78 -32.99
N PHE A 21 78.22 -66.03 -33.79
CA PHE A 21 76.94 -65.33 -33.72
C PHE A 21 76.25 -65.55 -32.37
N VAL A 22 76.21 -66.79 -31.86
CA VAL A 22 75.60 -67.12 -30.56
C VAL A 22 76.33 -66.44 -29.41
N ILE A 23 77.67 -66.39 -29.42
CA ILE A 23 78.45 -65.70 -28.38
C ILE A 23 78.24 -64.19 -28.45
N ILE A 24 78.26 -63.58 -29.64
CA ILE A 24 78.02 -62.15 -29.82
C ILE A 24 76.59 -61.78 -29.40
N MET A 25 75.59 -62.58 -29.80
CA MET A 25 74.21 -62.41 -29.36
C MET A 25 74.07 -62.61 -27.85
N GLY A 26 74.76 -63.60 -27.26
CA GLY A 26 74.78 -63.81 -25.82
C GLY A 26 75.35 -62.61 -25.06
N ILE A 27 76.44 -62.03 -25.53
CA ILE A 27 77.04 -60.81 -24.96
C ILE A 27 76.11 -59.62 -25.16
N ALA A 28 75.53 -59.45 -26.34
CA ALA A 28 74.60 -58.36 -26.64
C ALA A 28 73.35 -58.43 -25.74
N ILE A 29 72.72 -59.59 -25.64
CA ILE A 29 71.55 -59.81 -24.77
C ILE A 29 71.93 -59.56 -23.30
N THR A 30 73.04 -60.11 -22.82
CA THR A 30 73.45 -59.95 -21.42
C THR A 30 73.78 -58.49 -21.09
N THR A 31 74.49 -57.80 -21.98
CA THR A 31 74.82 -56.38 -21.82
C THR A 31 73.56 -55.51 -21.85
N SER A 32 72.62 -55.79 -22.76
CA SER A 32 71.33 -55.13 -22.80
C SER A 32 70.52 -55.36 -21.52
N VAL A 33 70.45 -56.59 -21.00
CA VAL A 33 69.74 -56.91 -19.75
C VAL A 33 70.34 -56.17 -18.56
N ILE A 34 71.68 -56.11 -18.46
CA ILE A 34 72.37 -55.36 -17.38
C ILE A 34 72.09 -53.86 -17.50
N LEU A 35 72.21 -53.29 -18.70
CA LEU A 35 71.92 -51.87 -18.94
C LEU A 35 70.47 -51.53 -18.62
N PHE A 36 69.50 -52.36 -19.03
CA PHE A 36 68.09 -52.15 -18.71
C PHE A 36 67.82 -52.29 -17.21
N SER A 37 68.41 -53.26 -16.53
CA SER A 37 68.24 -53.47 -15.09
C SER A 37 68.72 -52.28 -14.25
N ILE A 38 69.73 -51.55 -14.74
CA ILE A 38 70.25 -50.34 -14.07
C ILE A 38 69.46 -49.09 -14.48
N GLN A 39 69.17 -48.92 -15.77
CA GLN A 39 68.58 -47.69 -16.28
C GLN A 39 67.07 -47.57 -16.02
N VAL A 40 66.32 -48.68 -16.04
CA VAL A 40 64.86 -48.65 -15.86
C VAL A 40 64.47 -48.10 -14.48
N PRO A 41 65.05 -48.53 -13.34
CA PRO A 41 64.75 -47.95 -12.03
C PRO A 41 65.09 -46.45 -11.93
N VAL A 42 66.25 -46.04 -12.45
CA VAL A 42 66.71 -44.64 -12.41
C VAL A 42 65.82 -43.71 -13.24
N GLN A 43 65.34 -44.16 -14.39
CA GLN A 43 64.42 -43.38 -15.20
C GLN A 43 63.00 -43.40 -14.63
N THR A 44 62.54 -44.54 -14.10
CA THR A 44 61.22 -44.64 -13.44
C THR A 44 61.14 -43.67 -12.26
N SER A 45 62.17 -43.60 -11.42
CA SER A 45 62.20 -42.65 -10.31
C SER A 45 62.14 -41.20 -10.80
N LYS A 46 62.89 -40.83 -11.86
CA LYS A 46 62.83 -39.49 -12.45
C LYS A 46 61.43 -39.12 -12.96
N PHE A 47 60.73 -40.06 -13.62
CA PHE A 47 59.37 -39.82 -14.09
C PHE A 47 58.36 -39.72 -12.94
N GLU A 48 58.49 -40.55 -11.90
CA GLU A 48 57.66 -40.48 -10.70
C GLU A 48 57.85 -39.15 -9.95
N PHE A 49 59.09 -38.69 -9.75
CA PHE A 49 59.36 -37.39 -9.11
C PHE A 49 58.82 -36.22 -9.94
N LYS A 50 58.95 -36.26 -11.26
CA LYS A 50 58.36 -35.23 -12.13
C LYS A 50 56.83 -35.21 -12.04
N HIS A 51 56.20 -36.39 -11.99
CA HIS A 51 54.76 -36.51 -11.83
C HIS A 51 54.31 -36.03 -10.44
N GLU A 52 55.03 -36.40 -9.37
CA GLU A 52 54.80 -35.93 -8.00
C GLU A 52 54.80 -34.40 -7.88
N GLN A 53 55.65 -33.72 -8.66
CA GLN A 53 55.71 -32.26 -8.70
C GLN A 53 54.61 -31.62 -9.56
N ASN A 54 54.14 -32.30 -10.60
CA ASN A 54 53.13 -31.75 -11.51
C ASN A 54 51.70 -31.88 -10.96
N ILE A 55 51.39 -32.98 -10.28
CA ILE A 55 50.02 -33.27 -9.81
C ILE A 55 49.45 -32.21 -8.86
N PRO A 56 50.21 -31.66 -7.89
CA PRO A 56 49.74 -30.51 -7.11
C PRO A 56 49.36 -29.30 -7.96
N ASN A 57 50.03 -29.08 -9.11
CA ASN A 57 49.67 -27.99 -10.02
C ASN A 57 48.38 -28.29 -10.78
N ASP A 58 48.13 -29.55 -11.16
CA ASP A 58 46.87 -29.97 -11.77
C ASP A 58 45.71 -29.81 -10.78
N PHE A 59 45.92 -30.15 -9.50
CA PHE A 59 44.95 -29.91 -8.44
C PHE A 59 44.75 -28.43 -8.12
N ALA A 60 45.81 -27.61 -8.23
CA ALA A 60 45.67 -26.17 -8.08
C ALA A 60 44.78 -25.57 -9.18
N ARG A 61 44.98 -26.01 -10.44
CA ARG A 61 44.09 -25.65 -11.55
C ARG A 61 42.67 -26.16 -11.34
N LEU A 62 42.50 -27.37 -10.78
CA LEU A 62 41.19 -27.90 -10.44
C LEU A 62 40.48 -27.03 -9.39
N SER A 63 41.18 -26.66 -8.32
CA SER A 63 40.66 -25.76 -7.29
C SER A 63 40.23 -24.43 -7.89
N THR A 64 41.11 -23.79 -8.67
CA THR A 64 40.81 -22.51 -9.33
C THR A 64 39.64 -22.63 -10.30
N ALA A 65 39.54 -23.71 -11.08
CA ALA A 65 38.42 -23.93 -11.99
C ALA A 65 37.08 -24.09 -11.25
N ILE A 66 37.08 -24.77 -10.10
CA ILE A 66 35.87 -24.89 -9.26
C ILE A 66 35.49 -23.51 -8.71
N ASP A 67 36.45 -22.74 -8.21
CA ASP A 67 36.23 -21.42 -7.65
C ASP A 67 35.78 -20.42 -8.73
N ASP A 68 36.38 -20.45 -9.92
CA ASP A 68 36.04 -19.59 -11.06
C ASP A 68 34.63 -19.88 -11.59
N VAL A 69 34.24 -21.16 -11.70
CA VAL A 69 32.88 -21.55 -12.09
C VAL A 69 31.86 -21.13 -11.02
N ALA A 70 32.21 -21.31 -9.73
CA ALA A 70 31.39 -20.86 -8.61
C ALA A 70 31.21 -19.32 -8.61
N LEU A 71 32.27 -18.56 -8.93
CA LEU A 71 32.21 -17.11 -9.03
C LEU A 71 31.45 -16.62 -10.28
N ALA A 72 31.67 -17.24 -11.45
CA ALA A 72 31.05 -16.85 -12.71
C ALA A 72 29.52 -17.02 -12.72
N GLY A 73 29.00 -18.01 -11.98
CA GLY A 73 27.56 -18.18 -11.76
C GLY A 73 26.86 -16.98 -11.12
N SER A 74 27.62 -16.19 -10.37
CA SER A 74 27.13 -15.02 -9.61
C SER A 74 26.81 -13.79 -10.47
N ALA A 75 27.33 -13.72 -11.70
CA ALA A 75 27.28 -12.52 -12.53
C ALA A 75 26.01 -12.40 -13.40
N SER A 76 25.21 -13.47 -13.52
CA SER A 76 24.04 -13.51 -14.40
C SER A 76 22.71 -13.39 -13.64
N GLY A 77 22.37 -12.15 -13.24
CA GLY A 77 21.05 -11.79 -12.71
C GLY A 77 19.91 -11.82 -13.74
N ALA A 78 19.98 -12.66 -14.77
CA ALA A 78 18.96 -12.78 -15.80
C ALA A 78 18.81 -14.24 -16.21
N GLY A 79 17.56 -14.70 -16.29
CA GLY A 79 17.23 -16.10 -16.60
C GLY A 79 17.87 -16.62 -17.89
N ALA A 80 18.19 -17.91 -17.85
CA ALA A 80 18.51 -18.79 -18.97
C ALA A 80 19.59 -18.29 -19.96
N GLY A 81 20.84 -18.73 -19.72
CA GLY A 81 21.91 -18.67 -20.71
C GLY A 81 23.14 -19.51 -20.31
N ALA A 82 23.32 -20.65 -20.98
CA ALA A 82 24.50 -21.52 -21.05
C ALA A 82 25.48 -21.50 -19.85
N GLY A 83 25.35 -22.49 -18.97
CA GLY A 83 26.17 -22.65 -17.77
C GLY A 83 27.67 -22.61 -18.05
N ALA A 84 28.36 -21.71 -17.35
CA ALA A 84 29.81 -21.71 -17.27
C ALA A 84 30.27 -23.13 -16.89
N PHE A 85 31.13 -23.70 -17.71
CA PHE A 85 31.74 -24.99 -17.47
C PHE A 85 33.23 -24.88 -17.78
N GLU A 86 34.02 -25.62 -17.02
CA GLU A 86 35.45 -25.71 -17.22
C GLU A 86 35.86 -27.18 -17.21
N THR A 87 36.92 -27.50 -17.94
CA THR A 87 37.45 -28.86 -18.02
C THR A 87 38.90 -28.85 -17.58
N VAL A 88 39.21 -29.64 -16.56
CA VAL A 88 40.56 -29.79 -16.03
C VAL A 88 41.05 -31.19 -16.30
N VAL A 89 42.23 -31.30 -16.92
CA VAL A 89 42.89 -32.58 -17.16
C VAL A 89 43.84 -32.85 -16.00
N VAL A 90 43.66 -33.99 -15.34
CA VAL A 90 44.53 -34.46 -14.25
C VAL A 90 45.42 -35.58 -14.78
N GLY A 91 46.73 -35.43 -14.60
CA GLY A 91 47.68 -36.51 -14.83
C GLY A 91 47.41 -37.70 -13.92
N MET A 92 47.39 -38.91 -14.47
CA MET A 92 47.09 -40.11 -13.68
C MET A 92 48.28 -41.06 -13.58
N LYS A 93 49.21 -41.00 -14.55
CA LYS A 93 50.41 -41.85 -14.56
C LYS A 93 51.68 -41.04 -14.82
N PRO A 94 52.80 -41.42 -14.19
CA PRO A 94 54.11 -40.92 -14.58
C PRO A 94 54.44 -41.37 -16.02
N GLY A 95 55.22 -40.56 -16.74
CA GLY A 95 55.71 -40.90 -18.08
C GLY A 95 56.50 -42.22 -18.09
N SER A 96 56.58 -42.87 -19.25
CA SER A 96 57.19 -44.21 -19.38
C SER A 96 58.20 -44.30 -20.53
N ILE A 97 59.10 -45.28 -20.43
CA ILE A 97 60.00 -45.65 -21.53
C ILE A 97 59.24 -46.55 -22.52
N PRO A 98 59.28 -46.31 -23.85
CA PRO A 98 58.36 -46.93 -24.82
C PRO A 98 58.37 -48.46 -25.02
N GLN A 99 59.13 -49.29 -24.27
CA GLN A 99 59.31 -50.71 -24.66
C GLN A 99 59.35 -51.77 -23.54
N LEU A 100 59.34 -51.44 -22.24
CA LEU A 100 59.45 -52.44 -21.16
C LEU A 100 58.50 -52.11 -19.99
N GLY A 101 57.59 -53.05 -19.70
CA GLY A 101 56.41 -52.85 -18.86
C GLY A 101 56.61 -52.95 -17.34
N ILE A 102 57.53 -52.17 -16.77
CA ILE A 102 57.49 -51.88 -15.33
C ILE A 102 56.74 -50.55 -15.17
N PHE A 103 55.44 -50.64 -14.91
CA PHE A 103 54.56 -49.48 -14.75
C PHE A 103 54.32 -49.23 -13.27
N ALA A 104 54.61 -48.02 -12.78
CA ALA A 104 53.91 -47.52 -11.60
C ALA A 104 52.40 -47.59 -11.91
N SER A 105 51.58 -48.06 -10.95
CA SER A 105 50.15 -48.28 -11.20
C SER A 105 49.38 -46.98 -11.51
N GLY A 106 50.04 -45.82 -11.37
CA GLY A 106 49.42 -44.50 -11.43
C GLY A 106 48.72 -44.15 -10.13
N GLY A 107 48.01 -43.04 -10.11
CA GLY A 107 47.13 -42.66 -9.02
C GLY A 107 45.70 -43.14 -9.23
N ILE A 108 44.91 -43.08 -8.15
CA ILE A 108 43.47 -43.28 -8.18
C ILE A 108 42.81 -41.93 -7.88
N LEU A 109 41.94 -41.48 -8.78
CA LEU A 109 41.14 -40.28 -8.60
C LEU A 109 39.73 -40.69 -8.17
N ARG A 110 39.23 -40.06 -7.12
CA ARG A 110 37.94 -40.37 -6.49
C ARG A 110 37.16 -39.08 -6.35
N PHE A 111 35.91 -39.10 -6.76
CA PHE A 111 34.95 -38.07 -6.41
C PHE A 111 33.92 -38.67 -5.47
N PHE A 112 33.77 -38.07 -4.30
CA PHE A 112 32.74 -38.41 -3.33
C PHE A 112 31.67 -37.33 -3.35
N ASN A 113 30.43 -37.72 -3.58
CA ASN A 113 29.31 -36.79 -3.52
C ASN A 113 28.84 -36.54 -2.09
N SER A 114 27.88 -35.64 -1.96
CA SER A 114 27.29 -35.18 -0.68
C SER A 114 26.78 -36.26 0.26
N SER A 115 26.40 -37.44 -0.26
CA SER A 115 25.84 -38.53 0.54
C SER A 115 26.87 -39.55 1.01
N ASN A 116 28.08 -39.57 0.43
CA ASN A 116 29.10 -40.57 0.71
C ASN A 116 30.46 -39.99 1.13
N SER A 117 30.57 -38.65 1.22
CA SER A 117 31.81 -38.00 1.63
C SER A 117 31.96 -37.94 3.15
N THR A 118 33.16 -38.22 3.63
CA THR A 118 33.59 -37.92 5.01
C THR A 118 33.92 -36.44 5.21
N GLU A 119 34.04 -35.68 4.11
CA GLU A 119 34.30 -34.24 4.11
C GLU A 119 32.96 -33.47 4.08
N LYS A 120 32.60 -32.87 5.22
CA LYS A 120 31.37 -32.08 5.39
C LYS A 120 31.64 -30.78 6.15
N PHE A 121 31.01 -29.71 5.71
CA PHE A 121 31.03 -28.40 6.36
C PHE A 121 29.63 -28.07 6.88
N GLU A 122 29.56 -27.54 8.09
CA GLU A 122 28.32 -27.04 8.68
C GLU A 122 28.60 -25.70 9.40
N CYS A 123 27.85 -24.67 9.05
CA CYS A 123 27.87 -23.36 9.73
C CYS A 123 26.63 -23.24 10.63
N VAL A 124 26.85 -22.90 11.90
CA VAL A 124 25.80 -22.87 12.93
C VAL A 124 25.85 -21.54 13.69
N ALA A 125 24.70 -20.89 13.86
CA ALA A 125 24.55 -19.65 14.62
C ALA A 125 24.42 -19.86 16.14
N CYS A 126 25.20 -20.78 16.75
CA CYS A 126 25.19 -20.99 18.19
C CYS A 126 26.54 -21.51 18.73
N SER A 127 26.74 -21.49 20.05
CA SER A 127 27.92 -22.07 20.72
C SER A 127 27.82 -23.61 20.85
N PRO A 128 28.93 -24.38 21.00
CA PRO A 128 28.90 -25.84 21.03
C PRO A 128 28.66 -26.52 22.39
N GLU A 129 28.85 -25.85 23.53
CA GLU A 129 28.87 -26.50 24.86
C GLU A 129 27.49 -26.93 25.39
N GLU A 130 26.48 -26.88 24.55
CA GLU A 130 25.11 -26.72 24.99
C GLU A 130 24.22 -27.74 24.27
N LYS A 131 23.73 -28.75 25.00
CA LYS A 131 22.74 -29.70 24.46
C LYS A 131 21.48 -28.91 24.09
N ALA A 132 21.22 -28.80 22.79
CA ALA A 132 19.95 -28.28 22.28
C ALA A 132 18.82 -29.20 22.77
N THR A 133 17.95 -28.69 23.63
CA THR A 133 16.65 -29.32 23.91
C THR A 133 15.74 -28.95 22.75
N ASN A 134 15.51 -29.87 21.81
CA ASN A 134 14.52 -29.70 20.75
C ASN A 134 13.12 -29.63 21.38
N LEU A 135 12.69 -28.42 21.76
CA LEU A 135 11.33 -28.14 22.17
C LEU A 135 10.60 -27.54 20.96
N SER A 136 9.87 -28.39 20.25
CA SER A 136 8.95 -27.96 19.20
C SER A 136 7.72 -27.31 19.84
N GLY A 137 7.67 -25.99 19.86
CA GLY A 137 6.47 -25.21 20.11
C GLY A 137 6.12 -24.43 18.85
N ASN A 138 4.86 -24.43 18.45
CA ASN A 138 4.36 -23.47 17.48
C ASN A 138 3.99 -22.21 18.27
N TYR A 139 4.74 -21.13 18.09
CA TYR A 139 4.30 -19.82 18.55
C TYR A 139 4.03 -18.96 17.32
N SER A 140 2.74 -18.66 17.12
CA SER A 140 2.27 -17.75 16.10
C SER A 140 2.16 -16.37 16.71
N TRP A 141 2.96 -15.41 16.25
CA TRP A 141 2.71 -14.03 16.62
C TRP A 141 1.53 -13.49 15.81
N LEU A 142 0.39 -13.27 16.47
CA LEU A 142 -0.80 -12.69 15.85
C LEU A 142 -0.86 -11.19 16.14
N TRP A 143 -0.76 -10.37 15.09
CA TRP A 143 -1.15 -8.97 15.21
C TRP A 143 -2.67 -8.87 15.43
N ASN A 144 -3.07 -8.73 16.70
CA ASN A 144 -4.47 -8.48 17.09
C ASN A 144 -4.65 -7.11 17.78
N ASN A 145 -3.58 -6.33 17.94
CA ASN A 145 -3.60 -5.07 18.69
C ASN A 145 -3.27 -3.87 17.76
N PRO A 146 -4.19 -2.90 17.57
CA PRO A 146 -3.98 -1.74 16.71
C PRO A 146 -2.87 -0.76 17.18
N TYR A 147 -2.25 -0.99 18.34
CA TYR A 147 -1.18 -0.14 18.90
C TYR A 147 0.22 -0.77 18.87
N ASP A 148 0.41 -1.92 18.23
CA ASP A 148 1.67 -2.68 18.30
C ASP A 148 2.72 -2.30 17.23
N TYR A 149 2.74 -1.03 16.76
CA TYR A 149 3.65 -0.58 15.69
C TYR A 149 4.81 0.25 16.23
N GLU A 150 5.94 0.23 15.51
CA GLU A 150 7.08 1.11 15.76
C GLU A 150 6.94 2.41 14.97
N ASN A 151 6.63 2.29 13.67
CA ASN A 151 6.57 3.43 12.76
C ASN A 151 5.49 3.24 11.71
N LYS A 152 4.89 4.34 11.25
CA LYS A 152 3.90 4.33 10.17
C LYS A 152 3.96 5.61 9.34
N SER A 153 3.57 5.53 8.08
CA SER A 153 3.43 6.68 7.19
C SER A 153 2.23 6.52 6.27
N TYR A 154 1.40 7.55 6.16
CA TYR A 154 0.21 7.60 5.30
C TYR A 154 -0.74 6.40 5.43
N VAL A 155 -0.85 5.85 6.64
CA VAL A 155 -1.79 4.76 6.98
C VAL A 155 -2.51 5.07 8.29
N ASP A 156 -3.77 4.65 8.37
CA ASP A 156 -4.62 4.72 9.55
C ASP A 156 -4.95 3.30 10.04
N ILE A 157 -5.06 3.16 11.36
CA ILE A 157 -5.27 1.86 12.01
C ILE A 157 -6.65 1.88 12.65
N PHE A 158 -7.48 0.91 12.26
CA PHE A 158 -8.85 0.75 12.73
C PHE A 158 -9.01 -0.61 13.41
N ALA A 159 -10.17 -0.84 14.04
CA ALA A 159 -10.49 -2.10 14.70
C ALA A 159 -10.52 -3.29 13.72
N ASP A 160 -10.82 -3.04 12.44
CA ASP A 160 -10.90 -4.02 11.36
C ASP A 160 -9.60 -4.18 10.56
N GLY A 161 -8.59 -3.34 10.77
CA GLY A 161 -7.27 -3.47 10.14
C GLY A 161 -6.56 -2.16 9.84
N VAL A 162 -5.43 -2.26 9.12
CA VAL A 162 -4.63 -1.12 8.66
C VAL A 162 -4.98 -0.80 7.22
N ARG A 163 -5.24 0.47 6.90
CA ARG A 163 -5.54 0.95 5.55
C ARG A 163 -4.81 2.23 5.24
N LEU A 164 -4.67 2.57 3.95
CA LEU A 164 -4.12 3.86 3.53
C LEU A 164 -4.92 5.00 4.16
N GLN A 165 -4.22 6.06 4.51
CA GLN A 165 -4.84 7.28 5.01
C GLN A 165 -5.47 8.05 3.85
N LEU A 166 -6.53 8.79 4.15
CA LEU A 166 -7.13 9.77 3.24
C LEU A 166 -6.21 10.99 3.03
N GLU A 167 -6.00 11.38 1.78
CA GLU A 167 -5.27 12.57 1.33
C GLU A 167 -6.20 13.80 1.35
N SER A 168 -6.40 14.36 2.54
CA SER A 168 -7.20 15.57 2.74
C SER A 168 -6.34 16.83 2.90
N GLY A 169 -6.87 17.97 2.48
CA GLY A 169 -6.23 19.29 2.60
C GLY A 169 -6.09 19.80 4.04
N LYS A 170 -5.72 21.07 4.20
CA LYS A 170 -5.55 21.71 5.53
C LYS A 170 -6.85 21.69 6.36
N ASN A 171 -6.74 21.92 7.67
CA ASN A 171 -7.92 22.16 8.51
C ASN A 171 -8.60 23.47 8.10
N MET A 172 -9.92 23.49 8.04
CA MET A 172 -10.76 24.65 7.83
C MET A 172 -11.57 24.90 9.10
N ILE A 173 -11.28 26.00 9.79
CA ILE A 173 -11.76 26.29 11.14
C ILE A 173 -12.35 27.70 11.13
N PHE A 174 -13.66 27.80 11.39
CA PHE A 174 -14.45 29.02 11.46
C PHE A 174 -14.93 29.18 12.91
N ASN A 175 -14.43 30.21 13.60
CA ASN A 175 -14.63 30.40 15.04
C ASN A 175 -14.63 31.87 15.50
N SER A 176 -14.82 32.80 14.57
CA SER A 176 -14.85 34.25 14.81
C SER A 176 -15.90 34.75 15.79
N SER A 177 -16.91 33.95 16.16
CA SER A 177 -18.12 34.40 16.88
C SER A 177 -18.97 35.46 16.17
N GLY A 178 -18.71 35.70 14.87
CA GLY A 178 -19.47 36.61 14.02
C GLY A 178 -19.75 36.00 12.64
N ASP A 179 -19.97 36.86 11.65
CA ASP A 179 -20.23 36.44 10.27
C ASP A 179 -18.93 36.12 9.52
N GLU A 180 -18.89 34.93 8.92
CA GLU A 180 -17.83 34.51 7.99
C GLU A 180 -18.46 34.09 6.66
N TYR A 181 -17.69 34.02 5.58
CA TYR A 181 -18.18 33.66 4.26
C TYR A 181 -17.30 32.58 3.61
N LEU A 182 -17.92 31.54 3.07
CA LEU A 182 -17.24 30.49 2.31
C LEU A 182 -18.19 29.92 1.25
N SER A 183 -17.78 29.88 -0.01
CA SER A 183 -18.58 29.29 -1.08
C SER A 183 -17.68 28.60 -2.09
N GLY A 184 -18.08 27.40 -2.51
CA GLY A 184 -17.23 26.54 -3.33
C GLY A 184 -17.25 25.09 -2.90
N GLU A 185 -16.42 24.29 -3.58
CA GLU A 185 -16.13 22.90 -3.25
C GLU A 185 -14.73 22.76 -2.64
N TYR A 186 -14.62 22.05 -1.51
CA TYR A 186 -13.39 22.00 -0.71
C TYR A 186 -13.08 20.60 -0.17
N TRP A 187 -11.79 20.25 -0.15
CA TRP A 187 -11.25 19.04 0.48
C TRP A 187 -10.36 19.41 1.68
N CYS A 188 -10.72 18.96 2.88
CA CYS A 188 -10.04 19.38 4.11
C CYS A 188 -9.92 18.26 5.16
N ASN A 189 -9.00 18.41 6.12
CA ASN A 189 -8.86 17.44 7.22
C ASN A 189 -10.06 17.57 8.17
N ASN A 190 -10.18 18.72 8.85
CA ASN A 190 -11.32 19.05 9.70
C ASN A 190 -12.04 20.25 9.11
N PHE A 191 -13.36 20.17 8.99
CA PHE A 191 -14.23 21.32 8.77
C PHE A 191 -14.99 21.62 10.05
N LYS A 192 -14.69 22.75 10.70
CA LYS A 192 -15.31 23.10 11.99
C LYS A 192 -15.91 24.51 11.93
N VAL A 193 -17.19 24.63 12.26
CA VAL A 193 -17.88 25.90 12.47
C VAL A 193 -18.41 25.91 13.90
N TYR A 194 -17.87 26.76 14.78
CA TYR A 194 -18.21 26.75 16.21
C TYR A 194 -18.04 28.14 16.84
N ASN A 195 -18.26 28.25 18.16
CA ASN A 195 -18.12 29.50 18.91
C ASN A 195 -19.11 30.59 18.52
N GLY A 196 -20.34 30.23 18.10
CA GLY A 196 -21.34 31.22 17.69
C GLY A 196 -21.15 31.78 16.28
N THR A 197 -20.18 31.30 15.51
CA THR A 197 -19.94 31.74 14.13
C THR A 197 -21.12 31.44 13.21
N ASN A 198 -21.46 32.40 12.36
CA ASN A 198 -22.42 32.29 11.26
C ASN A 198 -21.68 32.23 9.93
N LEU A 199 -21.51 31.03 9.38
CA LEU A 199 -20.84 30.79 8.11
C LEU A 199 -21.83 30.92 6.95
N ASN A 200 -21.73 32.02 6.24
CA ASN A 200 -22.60 32.42 5.16
C ASN A 200 -22.14 31.85 3.81
N THR A 201 -23.07 31.29 3.04
CA THR A 201 -22.78 30.70 1.72
C THR A 201 -24.02 30.65 0.81
N PRO A 202 -23.91 30.89 -0.51
CA PRO A 202 -24.95 30.53 -1.48
C PRO A 202 -24.90 29.05 -1.87
N TRP A 203 -23.69 28.49 -1.92
CA TRP A 203 -23.48 27.06 -2.15
C TRP A 203 -22.14 26.59 -1.55
N LEU A 204 -22.17 25.46 -0.85
CA LEU A 204 -21.02 24.93 -0.12
C LEU A 204 -20.94 23.41 -0.18
N TYR A 205 -19.83 22.88 -0.71
CA TYR A 205 -19.59 21.46 -0.89
C TYR A 205 -18.32 21.09 -0.11
N ILE A 206 -18.45 20.31 0.97
CA ILE A 206 -17.32 19.96 1.84
C ILE A 206 -17.07 18.46 1.80
N HIS A 207 -15.85 18.09 1.43
CA HIS A 207 -15.29 16.76 1.62
C HIS A 207 -14.25 16.81 2.76
N ALA A 208 -14.54 16.19 3.90
CA ALA A 208 -13.65 16.22 5.07
C ALA A 208 -13.45 14.87 5.76
N LYS A 209 -12.38 14.72 6.56
CA LYS A 209 -12.26 13.56 7.47
C LYS A 209 -13.22 13.68 8.65
N TYR A 210 -13.46 14.91 9.09
CA TYR A 210 -14.34 15.24 10.21
C TYR A 210 -15.05 16.57 9.98
N ILE A 211 -16.38 16.58 10.12
CA ILE A 211 -17.21 17.79 10.06
C ILE A 211 -17.84 18.04 11.44
N TYR A 212 -17.74 19.27 11.92
CA TYR A 212 -18.34 19.70 13.18
C TYR A 212 -19.01 21.06 13.07
N VAL A 213 -20.29 21.11 13.42
CA VAL A 213 -21.05 22.35 13.62
C VAL A 213 -21.40 22.45 15.11
N GLY A 214 -20.73 23.35 15.83
CA GLY A 214 -20.86 23.52 17.26
C GLY A 214 -22.19 24.19 17.68
N PRO A 215 -22.55 24.13 18.98
CA PRO A 215 -23.75 24.78 19.49
C PRO A 215 -23.70 26.29 19.21
N ASN A 216 -24.86 26.89 18.96
CA ASN A 216 -25.02 28.32 18.62
C ASN A 216 -24.34 28.79 17.32
N SER A 217 -23.63 27.91 16.59
CA SER A 217 -23.07 28.21 15.28
C SER A 217 -24.00 27.80 14.16
N THR A 218 -23.89 28.48 13.02
CA THR A 218 -24.76 28.27 11.86
C THR A 218 -23.94 28.14 10.58
N ILE A 219 -24.29 27.19 9.71
CA ILE A 219 -23.97 27.25 8.28
C ILE A 219 -25.24 27.73 7.58
N ASN A 220 -25.20 28.94 7.01
CA ASN A 220 -26.37 29.65 6.53
C ASN A 220 -26.32 29.86 5.02
N ALA A 221 -27.27 29.27 4.31
CA ALA A 221 -27.60 29.55 2.92
C ALA A 221 -29.05 30.00 2.73
N THR A 222 -29.67 30.56 3.78
CA THR A 222 -31.02 31.14 3.69
C THR A 222 -31.03 32.31 2.72
N GLY A 223 -32.00 32.37 1.80
CA GLY A 223 -32.15 33.49 0.85
C GLY A 223 -31.03 33.63 -0.17
N ARG A 224 -30.24 32.58 -0.39
CA ARG A 224 -29.05 32.61 -1.27
C ARG A 224 -29.10 31.63 -2.43
N GLY A 225 -30.31 31.20 -2.77
CA GLY A 225 -30.65 30.42 -3.94
C GLY A 225 -30.93 31.32 -5.13
N LEU A 226 -31.94 30.97 -5.93
CA LEU A 226 -32.34 31.78 -7.08
C LEU A 226 -33.08 33.03 -6.63
N ALA A 227 -32.80 34.15 -7.28
CA ALA A 227 -33.39 35.44 -6.93
C ALA A 227 -34.89 35.50 -7.21
N GLY A 228 -35.63 36.17 -6.33
CA GLY A 228 -37.05 36.52 -6.47
C GLY A 228 -37.30 37.59 -7.55
N GLY A 229 -38.57 37.80 -7.87
CA GLY A 229 -38.99 38.84 -8.83
C GLY A 229 -38.84 40.25 -8.27
N THR A 230 -38.38 41.19 -9.11
CA THR A 230 -38.13 42.59 -8.72
C THR A 230 -39.19 43.55 -9.29
N THR A 231 -39.38 44.69 -8.64
CA THR A 231 -40.11 45.84 -9.20
C THR A 231 -39.11 46.85 -9.75
N ILE A 232 -39.15 47.14 -11.06
CA ILE A 232 -38.28 48.16 -11.66
C ILE A 232 -39.18 49.24 -12.30
N PRO A 233 -39.06 50.51 -11.89
CA PRO A 233 -39.83 51.61 -12.48
C PRO A 233 -39.04 52.28 -13.61
N GLU A 234 -39.23 51.82 -14.86
CA GLU A 234 -38.88 52.64 -16.03
C GLU A 234 -40.16 53.22 -16.65
N TRP A 235 -40.28 54.56 -16.58
CA TRP A 235 -41.44 55.32 -17.04
C TRP A 235 -41.71 55.08 -18.54
N GLY A 236 -42.76 54.31 -18.85
CA GLY A 236 -43.26 54.14 -20.21
C GLY A 236 -43.54 52.70 -20.64
N THR A 237 -43.14 51.70 -19.84
CA THR A 237 -43.47 50.28 -20.08
C THR A 237 -43.80 49.61 -18.75
N PRO A 238 -45.02 49.11 -18.53
CA PRO A 238 -45.28 48.24 -17.39
C PRO A 238 -44.48 46.95 -17.61
N MET A 239 -43.49 46.67 -16.77
CA MET A 239 -42.79 45.39 -16.76
C MET A 239 -42.61 44.98 -15.30
N SER A 240 -43.46 44.05 -14.82
CA SER A 240 -43.05 43.18 -13.71
C SER A 240 -41.82 42.41 -14.20
N ALA A 241 -40.66 42.59 -13.58
CA ALA A 241 -39.50 41.77 -13.90
C ALA A 241 -39.71 40.41 -13.23
N ASP A 242 -40.01 39.41 -14.05
CA ASP A 242 -40.10 38.03 -13.61
C ASP A 242 -38.82 37.68 -12.85
N GLY A 243 -38.98 37.10 -11.66
CA GLY A 243 -37.85 36.45 -10.99
C GLY A 243 -37.25 35.42 -11.93
N THR A 244 -36.00 35.02 -11.69
CA THR A 244 -35.29 34.06 -12.57
C THR A 244 -35.94 32.67 -12.68
N GLY A 245 -37.08 32.44 -12.01
CA GLY A 245 -38.01 31.35 -12.27
C GLY A 245 -39.18 31.81 -13.17
N GLU A 246 -39.20 31.36 -14.42
CA GLU A 246 -40.18 31.74 -15.45
C GLU A 246 -41.64 31.64 -14.96
N GLY A 247 -42.29 32.80 -14.88
CA GLY A 247 -43.58 32.95 -14.26
C GLY A 247 -44.13 34.36 -14.43
N GLY A 248 -44.28 34.75 -15.71
CA GLY A 248 -44.86 36.02 -16.14
C GLY A 248 -46.09 36.41 -15.34
N GLY A 249 -46.00 37.51 -14.59
CA GLY A 249 -47.15 38.39 -14.47
C GLY A 249 -47.54 38.79 -15.88
N LYS A 250 -48.57 38.13 -16.45
CA LYS A 250 -49.17 38.65 -17.67
C LYS A 250 -49.68 40.03 -17.32
N ILE A 251 -49.05 41.07 -17.88
CA ILE A 251 -49.71 42.35 -18.07
C ILE A 251 -50.99 41.99 -18.83
N PRO A 252 -52.20 42.11 -18.25
CA PRO A 252 -53.37 41.90 -19.07
C PRO A 252 -53.30 42.95 -20.15
N THR A 253 -53.27 42.49 -21.40
CA THR A 253 -53.45 43.40 -22.52
C THR A 253 -54.89 43.88 -22.43
N CYS A 254 -55.15 44.93 -21.67
CA CYS A 254 -56.33 45.78 -21.82
C CYS A 254 -56.21 46.49 -23.17
N ARG A 255 -56.27 45.73 -24.26
CA ARG A 255 -56.30 46.27 -25.61
C ARG A 255 -57.74 46.71 -25.86
N HIS A 256 -58.14 47.83 -25.28
CA HIS A 256 -59.37 48.48 -25.69
C HIS A 256 -59.15 49.01 -27.13
N PRO A 257 -59.83 48.51 -28.17
CA PRO A 257 -59.48 48.82 -29.57
C PRO A 257 -59.81 50.26 -30.01
N LYS A 258 -60.18 51.16 -29.08
CA LYS A 258 -60.77 52.48 -29.40
C LYS A 258 -60.24 53.68 -28.61
N VAL A 259 -59.15 53.56 -27.87
CA VAL A 259 -58.53 54.73 -27.22
C VAL A 259 -57.04 54.83 -27.55
N PRO A 260 -56.60 55.87 -28.29
CA PRO A 260 -55.19 56.19 -28.47
C PRO A 260 -54.55 56.61 -27.13
N TRP A 261 -53.25 56.37 -26.99
CA TRP A 261 -52.44 56.46 -25.77
C TRP A 261 -52.27 57.84 -25.12
N TRP A 262 -53.12 58.83 -25.41
CA TRP A 262 -52.98 60.17 -24.87
C TRP A 262 -54.31 60.91 -24.91
N VAL A 263 -54.89 61.17 -23.73
CA VAL A 263 -55.87 62.23 -23.53
C VAL A 263 -55.46 63.08 -22.34
N VAL A 264 -55.18 64.35 -22.61
CA VAL A 264 -55.06 65.43 -21.63
C VAL A 264 -56.48 65.88 -21.28
N GLY A 265 -56.86 65.78 -20.00
CA GLY A 265 -58.11 66.30 -19.45
C GLY A 265 -59.30 65.35 -19.58
N GLY A 266 -59.61 64.61 -18.51
CA GLY A 266 -60.86 63.86 -18.34
C GLY A 266 -60.70 62.34 -18.38
N GLU A 267 -60.38 61.78 -17.21
CA GLU A 267 -60.67 60.44 -16.67
C GLU A 267 -61.03 59.30 -17.64
N LYS A 268 -60.12 58.31 -17.73
CA LYS A 268 -60.39 56.85 -17.58
C LYS A 268 -59.16 56.01 -17.92
N TYR A 269 -58.67 55.21 -16.98
CA TYR A 269 -57.69 54.15 -17.24
C TYR A 269 -57.99 52.90 -16.39
N CYS A 270 -58.27 51.76 -17.06
CA CYS A 270 -58.31 50.42 -16.44
C CYS A 270 -56.87 49.88 -16.34
N TYR A 271 -56.36 49.61 -15.14
CA TYR A 271 -55.26 48.67 -14.94
C TYR A 271 -55.66 47.63 -13.90
N CYS A 272 -56.16 46.50 -14.38
CA CYS A 272 -56.31 45.28 -13.60
C CYS A 272 -54.90 44.64 -13.53
N GLY A 273 -54.30 44.54 -12.36
CA GLY A 273 -52.98 43.93 -12.22
C GLY A 273 -53.13 42.47 -11.81
N ALA A 274 -53.05 41.53 -12.77
CA ALA A 274 -52.99 40.11 -12.42
C ALA A 274 -51.68 39.82 -11.66
N GLY A 275 -51.78 39.42 -10.39
CA GLY A 275 -50.67 38.99 -9.55
C GLY A 275 -49.87 37.88 -10.24
N GLY A 276 -48.63 38.18 -10.64
CA GLY A 276 -47.75 37.25 -11.33
C GLY A 276 -47.32 36.10 -10.41
N GLY A 277 -47.25 34.89 -10.97
CA GLY A 277 -46.85 33.68 -10.24
C GLY A 277 -45.44 33.26 -10.61
N GLY A 278 -44.53 33.14 -9.66
CA GLY A 278 -43.12 32.82 -9.89
C GLY A 278 -42.86 31.33 -9.68
N ALA A 279 -42.26 30.67 -10.67
CA ALA A 279 -41.88 29.26 -10.60
C ALA A 279 -40.44 29.09 -11.09
N GLY A 280 -39.53 28.63 -10.24
CA GLY A 280 -38.18 28.20 -10.65
C GLY A 280 -37.91 26.76 -10.20
N HIS A 281 -36.99 26.08 -10.88
CA HIS A 281 -36.95 24.61 -11.04
C HIS A 281 -37.07 23.68 -9.80
N TRP A 282 -37.92 22.64 -9.98
CA TRP A 282 -38.25 21.46 -9.14
C TRP A 282 -39.15 21.67 -7.90
N GLY A 283 -39.41 22.91 -7.48
CA GLY A 283 -40.49 23.25 -6.53
C GLY A 283 -41.00 24.67 -6.82
N LYS A 284 -42.32 24.89 -6.87
CA LYS A 284 -42.85 26.23 -7.24
C LYS A 284 -42.59 27.22 -6.10
N GLY A 285 -42.26 28.48 -6.40
CA GLY A 285 -42.31 29.57 -5.41
C GLY A 285 -43.75 29.95 -5.09
N GLY A 286 -43.94 30.80 -4.08
CA GLY A 286 -45.25 31.39 -3.83
C GLY A 286 -45.62 32.40 -4.94
N LYS A 287 -46.88 32.38 -5.39
CA LYS A 287 -47.39 33.39 -6.34
C LYS A 287 -47.56 34.75 -5.66
N GLY A 288 -47.41 35.86 -6.37
CA GLY A 288 -47.76 37.19 -5.85
C GLY A 288 -49.28 37.38 -5.71
N GLY A 289 -49.70 38.34 -4.89
CA GLY A 289 -51.12 38.68 -4.72
C GLY A 289 -51.69 39.54 -5.86
N ASN A 290 -53.01 39.43 -6.10
CA ASN A 290 -53.75 40.13 -7.17
C ASN A 290 -54.21 41.55 -6.76
N SER A 291 -54.42 42.48 -7.71
CA SER A 291 -55.03 43.80 -7.46
C SER A 291 -56.22 44.07 -8.42
N SER A 292 -57.37 44.48 -7.87
CA SER A 292 -58.56 44.90 -8.65
C SER A 292 -59.07 46.23 -8.09
N THR A 293 -59.36 47.19 -8.96
CA THR A 293 -60.29 48.30 -8.65
C THR A 293 -61.72 47.81 -8.90
N GLY A 294 -62.71 48.34 -8.16
CA GLY A 294 -64.11 47.88 -8.17
C GLY A 294 -64.80 47.88 -9.56
N PRO A 295 -66.10 47.52 -9.64
CA PRO A 295 -66.78 47.24 -10.90
C PRO A 295 -66.81 48.47 -11.84
N ASP A 296 -65.87 48.54 -12.78
CA ASP A 296 -65.90 49.50 -13.88
C ASP A 296 -66.91 48.99 -14.94
N PRO A 297 -67.95 49.77 -15.30
CA PRO A 297 -68.91 49.41 -16.36
C PRO A 297 -68.30 49.16 -17.74
N TYR A 298 -67.02 49.49 -17.96
CA TYR A 298 -66.32 49.41 -19.23
C TYR A 298 -65.23 48.34 -19.30
N CYS A 299 -64.72 47.85 -18.17
CA CYS A 299 -63.88 46.65 -18.16
C CYS A 299 -64.83 45.43 -18.05
N ASN A 300 -65.28 44.92 -19.19
CA ASN A 300 -66.25 43.82 -19.28
C ASN A 300 -65.56 42.48 -18.96
N ASP A 301 -65.11 42.29 -17.72
CA ASP A 301 -64.81 40.95 -17.24
C ASP A 301 -66.14 40.31 -16.85
N LYS A 302 -66.56 39.29 -17.61
CA LYS A 302 -67.72 38.48 -17.24
C LYS A 302 -67.44 37.66 -15.99
N ASP A 303 -66.18 37.58 -15.58
CA ASP A 303 -65.75 36.95 -14.36
C ASP A 303 -65.37 38.06 -13.39
N ASN A 304 -66.30 38.35 -12.47
CA ASN A 304 -66.12 39.23 -11.32
C ASN A 304 -65.06 38.58 -10.39
N THR A 305 -63.81 38.55 -10.82
CA THR A 305 -62.75 37.76 -10.18
C THR A 305 -62.43 38.40 -8.82
N PRO A 306 -62.64 37.69 -7.70
CA PRO A 306 -62.36 38.22 -6.37
C PRO A 306 -60.89 38.63 -6.24
N HIS A 307 -60.61 39.58 -5.33
CA HIS A 307 -59.27 39.85 -4.84
C HIS A 307 -58.70 38.54 -4.29
N ASP A 308 -57.95 37.80 -5.10
CA ASP A 308 -57.40 36.51 -4.72
C ASP A 308 -55.94 36.69 -4.25
N GLY A 309 -55.58 36.13 -3.11
CA GLY A 309 -54.18 36.01 -2.73
C GLY A 309 -53.44 34.99 -3.60
N GLY A 310 -52.12 35.11 -3.66
CA GLY A 310 -51.29 34.21 -4.45
C GLY A 310 -51.34 32.77 -3.91
N ASP A 311 -51.42 31.78 -4.79
CA ASP A 311 -51.26 30.37 -4.41
C ASP A 311 -49.84 30.11 -3.90
N GLY A 312 -49.67 29.22 -2.93
CA GLY A 312 -48.32 28.80 -2.55
C GLY A 312 -47.67 27.84 -3.53
N GLY A 313 -46.39 27.58 -3.30
CA GLY A 313 -45.59 26.64 -4.09
C GLY A 313 -46.11 25.19 -4.05
N ASP A 314 -45.82 24.36 -5.06
CA ASP A 314 -46.01 22.91 -4.95
C ASP A 314 -44.86 22.32 -4.11
N SER A 315 -45.13 21.30 -3.30
CA SER A 315 -44.11 20.55 -2.56
C SER A 315 -43.07 19.95 -3.52
N TYR A 316 -41.79 19.97 -3.13
CA TYR A 316 -40.71 19.28 -3.84
C TYR A 316 -41.06 17.78 -3.99
N GLU A 317 -40.79 17.17 -5.16
CA GLU A 317 -41.26 15.82 -5.54
C GLU A 317 -41.08 14.76 -4.44
N ASN A 318 -42.10 13.89 -4.29
CA ASN A 318 -42.13 12.75 -3.36
C ASN A 318 -41.33 11.52 -3.86
N ASP A 319 -40.80 11.55 -5.09
CA ASP A 319 -40.18 10.39 -5.78
C ASP A 319 -38.65 10.51 -5.87
N ALA A 320 -37.99 10.60 -4.71
CA ALA A 320 -36.54 10.42 -4.61
C ALA A 320 -36.18 8.94 -4.83
N THR A 321 -36.14 8.48 -6.09
CA THR A 321 -35.52 7.19 -6.39
C THR A 321 -34.00 7.28 -6.24
N LEU A 322 -33.35 6.13 -5.97
CA LEU A 322 -31.90 5.92 -5.82
C LEU A 322 -30.99 6.52 -6.92
N LYS A 323 -31.54 7.10 -7.99
CA LYS A 323 -30.78 7.71 -9.10
C LYS A 323 -30.19 9.10 -8.79
N ASP A 324 -30.58 9.78 -7.71
CA ASP A 324 -30.25 11.20 -7.44
C ASP A 324 -29.37 11.46 -6.19
N ILE A 325 -28.40 10.59 -5.88
CA ILE A 325 -27.46 10.81 -4.75
C ILE A 325 -26.43 11.93 -5.00
N SER A 326 -26.36 12.44 -6.23
CA SER A 326 -25.40 13.48 -6.66
C SER A 326 -26.04 14.82 -7.05
N VAL A 327 -27.37 14.93 -6.96
CA VAL A 327 -28.11 16.08 -7.48
C VAL A 327 -28.60 16.94 -6.32
N ALA A 328 -28.12 18.18 -6.26
CA ALA A 328 -28.52 19.21 -5.30
C ALA A 328 -28.81 20.51 -6.06
N TYR A 329 -29.96 21.11 -5.79
CA TYR A 329 -30.42 22.33 -6.46
C TYR A 329 -30.73 23.44 -5.45
N PRO A 330 -30.46 24.70 -5.79
CA PRO A 330 -30.96 25.83 -5.00
C PRO A 330 -32.49 25.91 -5.09
N GLY A 331 -33.11 26.50 -4.09
CA GLY A 331 -34.52 26.87 -4.10
C GLY A 331 -34.78 28.01 -5.08
N SER A 332 -36.01 28.06 -5.60
CA SER A 332 -36.46 29.13 -6.49
C SER A 332 -36.84 30.40 -5.73
N GLY A 333 -36.68 31.57 -6.35
CA GLY A 333 -37.28 32.80 -5.83
C GLY A 333 -38.81 32.83 -5.96
N GLY A 334 -39.47 33.62 -5.12
CA GLY A 334 -40.89 33.94 -5.20
C GLY A 334 -41.19 34.99 -6.27
N ALA A 335 -42.46 35.12 -6.66
CA ALA A 335 -42.87 36.18 -7.60
C ALA A 335 -43.05 37.54 -6.92
N CYS A 336 -42.97 38.61 -7.72
CA CYS A 336 -43.43 39.92 -7.29
C CYS A 336 -44.97 39.99 -7.27
N GLY A 337 -45.51 40.86 -6.42
CA GLY A 337 -46.93 41.19 -6.37
C GLY A 337 -47.37 42.08 -7.53
N ALA A 338 -48.68 42.13 -7.79
CA ALA A 338 -49.24 43.02 -8.80
C ALA A 338 -49.12 44.50 -8.40
N TRP A 339 -49.02 45.37 -9.40
CA TRP A 339 -49.10 46.83 -9.22
C TRP A 339 -50.56 47.26 -9.10
N GLY A 340 -50.84 48.31 -8.31
CA GLY A 340 -52.18 48.89 -8.15
C GLY A 340 -52.23 50.33 -8.67
N GLN A 341 -53.35 50.77 -9.25
CA GLN A 341 -53.56 52.17 -9.66
C GLN A 341 -54.91 52.70 -9.19
N VAL A 342 -54.92 53.90 -8.60
CA VAL A 342 -56.15 54.62 -8.22
C VAL A 342 -56.66 55.53 -9.33
N ALA A 343 -57.95 55.89 -9.27
CA ALA A 343 -58.62 56.78 -10.23
C ALA A 343 -57.91 58.14 -10.44
N ASN A 344 -57.11 58.60 -9.47
CA ASN A 344 -56.33 59.85 -9.51
C ASN A 344 -54.96 59.75 -10.22
N GLY A 345 -54.60 58.60 -10.79
CA GLY A 345 -53.41 58.46 -11.65
C GLY A 345 -52.10 58.07 -10.96
N TYR A 346 -52.09 57.86 -9.64
CA TYR A 346 -50.94 57.35 -8.90
C TYR A 346 -50.78 55.83 -9.05
N ILE A 347 -49.55 55.38 -9.33
CA ILE A 347 -49.16 53.97 -9.49
C ILE A 347 -48.46 53.50 -8.21
N TYR A 348 -48.90 52.37 -7.66
CA TYR A 348 -48.31 51.73 -6.49
C TYR A 348 -47.64 50.41 -6.90
N GLU A 349 -46.40 50.18 -6.46
CA GLU A 349 -45.64 48.99 -6.85
C GLU A 349 -46.07 47.78 -6.02
N GLY A 350 -46.07 46.60 -6.65
CA GLY A 350 -46.22 45.34 -5.92
C GLY A 350 -45.00 45.02 -5.07
N GLY A 351 -45.15 44.13 -4.10
CA GLY A 351 -44.02 43.67 -3.29
C GLY A 351 -43.05 42.78 -4.08
N ALA A 352 -41.74 42.88 -3.83
CA ALA A 352 -40.75 41.98 -4.44
C ALA A 352 -40.90 40.54 -3.90
N GLY A 353 -40.58 39.55 -4.73
CA GLY A 353 -40.56 38.15 -4.29
C GLY A 353 -39.33 37.83 -3.43
N GLY A 354 -39.45 36.91 -2.48
CA GLY A 354 -38.33 36.48 -1.65
C GLY A 354 -37.36 35.58 -2.41
N ASP A 355 -36.07 35.65 -2.08
CA ASP A 355 -35.04 34.80 -2.70
C ASP A 355 -35.14 33.33 -2.22
N GLY A 356 -34.79 32.38 -3.08
CA GLY A 356 -34.76 30.97 -2.71
C GLY A 356 -33.62 30.61 -1.74
N GLY A 357 -33.63 29.40 -1.19
CA GLY A 357 -32.54 28.88 -0.36
C GLY A 357 -31.37 28.31 -1.17
N GLY A 358 -30.16 28.36 -0.63
CA GLY A 358 -28.93 27.87 -1.27
C GLY A 358 -28.70 26.36 -1.15
N VAL A 359 -27.46 25.91 -1.38
CA VAL A 359 -27.09 24.48 -1.36
C VAL A 359 -25.98 24.19 -0.37
N ILE A 360 -26.16 23.18 0.49
CA ILE A 360 -25.12 22.72 1.42
C ILE A 360 -24.95 21.20 1.29
N ILE A 361 -23.74 20.78 0.93
CA ILE A 361 -23.34 19.37 0.85
C ILE A 361 -22.20 19.10 1.84
N LEU A 362 -22.41 18.15 2.74
CA LEU A 362 -21.45 17.73 3.76
C LEU A 362 -21.11 16.26 3.57
N ASP A 363 -19.84 15.96 3.30
CA ASP A 363 -19.35 14.62 2.96
C ASP A 363 -18.14 14.25 3.83
N ALA A 364 -18.32 13.35 4.80
CA ALA A 364 -17.25 12.92 5.69
C ALA A 364 -17.53 11.59 6.41
N PRO A 365 -16.48 10.81 6.75
CA PRO A 365 -16.64 9.60 7.57
C PRO A 365 -17.34 9.86 8.90
N ILE A 366 -17.12 11.03 9.51
CA ILE A 366 -17.74 11.45 10.78
C ILE A 366 -18.28 12.87 10.66
N ILE A 367 -19.57 13.06 10.93
CA ILE A 367 -20.27 14.35 10.89
C ILE A 367 -21.02 14.56 12.20
N ASN A 368 -20.77 15.69 12.87
CA ASN A 368 -21.44 16.08 14.11
C ASN A 368 -22.05 17.48 13.99
N ILE A 369 -23.37 17.58 14.07
CA ILE A 369 -24.12 18.84 13.94
C ILE A 369 -24.89 19.09 15.24
N SER A 370 -24.42 20.05 16.03
CA SER A 370 -25.06 20.53 17.26
C SER A 370 -25.59 21.97 17.13
N GLY A 371 -25.13 22.71 16.11
CA GLY A 371 -25.64 24.02 15.72
C GLY A 371 -26.71 23.95 14.64
N LYS A 372 -26.81 25.00 13.82
CA LYS A 372 -27.83 25.11 12.76
C LYS A 372 -27.21 24.94 11.36
N VAL A 373 -27.92 24.28 10.46
CA VAL A 373 -27.64 24.29 9.01
C VAL A 373 -28.93 24.68 8.31
N THR A 374 -28.94 25.83 7.66
CA THR A 374 -30.19 26.44 7.15
C THR A 374 -30.07 26.81 5.68
N VAL A 375 -31.04 26.39 4.89
CA VAL A 375 -31.20 26.71 3.46
C VAL A 375 -32.63 27.21 3.21
N ASP A 376 -33.17 28.02 4.12
CA ASP A 376 -34.55 28.52 4.01
C ASP A 376 -34.70 29.48 2.81
N GLY A 377 -35.89 29.57 2.23
CA GLY A 377 -36.26 30.67 1.35
C GLY A 377 -36.58 31.93 2.15
N GLU A 378 -36.38 33.09 1.56
CA GLU A 378 -36.72 34.38 2.15
C GLU A 378 -38.21 34.70 2.01
N ASP A 379 -38.70 35.48 2.97
CA ASP A 379 -40.06 36.00 2.94
C ASP A 379 -40.22 36.98 1.77
N GLY A 380 -41.41 36.99 1.16
CA GLY A 380 -41.78 38.02 0.19
C GLY A 380 -41.80 39.40 0.84
N HIS A 381 -41.50 40.43 0.05
CA HIS A 381 -41.53 41.82 0.51
C HIS A 381 -42.92 42.43 0.36
N TYR A 382 -43.23 43.38 1.24
CA TYR A 382 -44.42 44.21 1.15
C TYR A 382 -44.36 45.12 -0.10
N SER A 383 -45.54 45.52 -0.60
CA SER A 383 -45.63 46.67 -1.52
C SER A 383 -45.02 47.91 -0.86
N ASN A 384 -44.31 48.73 -1.63
CA ASN A 384 -43.60 49.90 -1.11
C ASN A 384 -44.57 50.95 -0.56
N ASP A 385 -44.70 51.05 0.76
CA ASP A 385 -45.35 52.20 1.37
C ASP A 385 -44.43 52.81 2.43
N LEU A 386 -43.75 53.89 2.03
CA LEU A 386 -43.04 54.76 2.97
C LEU A 386 -43.91 55.88 3.53
N ASP A 387 -45.18 56.02 3.15
CA ASP A 387 -46.10 56.98 3.77
C ASP A 387 -47.55 56.61 3.42
N ARG A 388 -48.23 55.95 4.38
CA ARG A 388 -49.67 55.63 4.42
C ARG A 388 -50.51 56.64 3.61
N ALA A 389 -50.73 56.36 2.33
CA ALA A 389 -51.76 57.02 1.56
C ALA A 389 -53.00 56.15 1.63
N ASP A 390 -54.12 56.73 2.04
CA ASP A 390 -55.36 56.04 2.43
C ASP A 390 -56.05 55.24 1.28
N ASP A 391 -55.47 55.25 0.06
CA ASP A 391 -56.07 54.73 -1.18
C ASP A 391 -55.24 53.61 -1.90
N SER A 392 -54.25 52.94 -1.27
CA SER A 392 -53.32 52.03 -1.98
C SER A 392 -53.79 50.57 -2.20
N ALA A 393 -53.55 50.00 -3.40
CA ALA A 393 -54.04 48.66 -3.82
C ALA A 393 -52.96 47.65 -4.33
N GLY A 394 -51.66 47.86 -4.05
CA GLY A 394 -50.58 46.96 -4.51
C GLY A 394 -50.59 45.55 -3.87
N GLY A 395 -50.27 44.51 -4.63
CA GLY A 395 -50.22 43.12 -4.15
C GLY A 395 -48.91 42.77 -3.42
N GLY A 396 -48.97 41.84 -2.47
CA GLY A 396 -47.79 41.36 -1.73
C GLY A 396 -46.91 40.41 -2.56
N GLY A 397 -45.60 40.45 -2.34
CA GLY A 397 -44.65 39.51 -2.96
C GLY A 397 -44.77 38.09 -2.42
N GLY A 398 -44.51 37.09 -3.26
CA GLY A 398 -44.50 35.68 -2.87
C GLY A 398 -43.21 35.27 -2.17
N GLY A 399 -43.30 34.27 -1.29
CA GLY A 399 -42.14 33.72 -0.57
C GLY A 399 -41.24 32.85 -1.47
N GLY A 400 -39.92 32.91 -1.22
CA GLY A 400 -38.92 32.07 -1.87
C GLY A 400 -38.95 30.63 -1.37
N SER A 401 -38.53 29.69 -2.21
CA SER A 401 -38.53 28.27 -1.88
C SER A 401 -37.27 27.85 -1.12
N GLY A 402 -37.37 26.83 -0.26
CA GLY A 402 -36.21 26.27 0.43
C GLY A 402 -35.22 25.56 -0.52
N GLY A 403 -33.94 25.52 -0.13
CA GLY A 403 -32.84 24.92 -0.89
C GLY A 403 -32.54 23.47 -0.53
N THR A 404 -31.31 23.01 -0.77
CA THR A 404 -30.91 21.60 -0.54
C THR A 404 -29.85 21.45 0.55
N ILE A 405 -30.08 20.54 1.51
CA ILE A 405 -29.07 19.99 2.41
C ILE A 405 -28.83 18.53 2.06
N LEU A 406 -27.59 18.16 1.72
CA LEU A 406 -27.17 16.79 1.46
C LEU A 406 -26.05 16.38 2.43
N ILE A 407 -26.28 15.34 3.23
CA ILE A 407 -25.31 14.80 4.18
C ILE A 407 -24.95 13.38 3.78
N LYS A 408 -23.65 13.11 3.57
CA LYS A 408 -23.08 11.79 3.28
C LYS A 408 -22.03 11.47 4.33
N GLY A 409 -22.22 10.40 5.12
CA GLY A 409 -21.19 10.04 6.08
C GLY A 409 -21.28 8.65 6.69
N GLY A 410 -20.17 8.17 7.25
CA GLY A 410 -20.12 6.87 7.93
C GLY A 410 -20.91 6.86 9.24
N LYS A 411 -20.56 7.80 10.13
CA LYS A 411 -21.24 8.08 11.41
C LYS A 411 -21.73 9.53 11.43
N VAL A 412 -23.04 9.72 11.49
CA VAL A 412 -23.69 11.04 11.46
C VAL A 412 -24.48 11.26 12.76
N THR A 413 -24.16 12.34 13.47
CA THR A 413 -24.83 12.77 14.71
C THR A 413 -25.46 14.14 14.48
N ILE A 414 -26.77 14.26 14.67
CA ILE A 414 -27.50 15.54 14.51
C ILE A 414 -28.30 15.80 15.78
N ILE A 415 -27.81 16.73 16.60
CA ILE A 415 -28.45 17.22 17.82
C ILE A 415 -29.05 18.62 17.58
N GLY A 416 -28.49 19.36 16.62
CA GLY A 416 -28.91 20.70 16.25
C GLY A 416 -30.07 20.75 15.25
N THR A 417 -30.20 21.86 14.53
CA THR A 417 -31.33 22.14 13.61
C THR A 417 -30.87 22.03 12.15
N LEU A 418 -31.65 21.35 11.30
CA LEU A 418 -31.52 21.43 9.84
C LEU A 418 -32.79 22.10 9.29
N SER A 419 -32.68 23.17 8.53
CA SER A 419 -33.86 23.91 8.05
C SER A 419 -33.79 24.11 6.55
N ALA A 420 -34.88 23.82 5.84
CA ALA A 420 -35.01 24.04 4.40
C ALA A 420 -36.44 24.52 4.11
N ARG A 421 -36.93 25.53 4.82
CA ARG A 421 -38.32 26.01 4.70
C ARG A 421 -38.50 26.92 3.50
N GLY A 422 -39.72 27.03 3.01
CA GLY A 422 -40.11 28.16 2.17
C GLY A 422 -40.31 29.42 3.03
N GLY A 423 -40.14 30.58 2.41
CA GLY A 423 -40.48 31.87 3.00
C GLY A 423 -42.00 32.11 3.01
N ASN A 424 -42.45 33.00 3.87
CA ASN A 424 -43.82 33.48 3.88
C ASN A 424 -44.09 34.39 2.68
N GLY A 425 -45.34 34.47 2.23
CA GLY A 425 -45.75 35.57 1.36
C GLY A 425 -45.91 36.86 2.16
N ALA A 426 -45.87 38.00 1.46
CA ALA A 426 -46.08 39.31 2.07
C ALA A 426 -47.57 39.70 2.05
N ASN A 427 -47.96 40.66 2.91
CA ASN A 427 -49.29 41.27 2.82
C ASN A 427 -49.38 42.20 1.60
N GLY A 428 -50.58 42.33 1.03
CA GLY A 428 -50.91 43.40 0.10
C GLY A 428 -51.25 44.71 0.83
N ALA A 429 -51.35 45.81 0.08
CA ALA A 429 -51.69 47.13 0.59
C ALA A 429 -53.15 47.22 1.06
N LYS A 430 -53.40 48.05 2.09
CA LYS A 430 -54.74 48.39 2.61
C LYS A 430 -55.23 49.68 1.93
N ALA A 431 -56.44 49.65 1.37
CA ALA A 431 -57.21 50.84 1.02
C ALA A 431 -58.47 50.87 1.90
N CYS A 432 -58.54 51.81 2.82
CA CYS A 432 -59.76 52.08 3.58
C CYS A 432 -59.77 53.56 3.93
N ASP A 433 -60.34 54.36 3.02
CA ASP A 433 -60.80 55.71 3.33
C ASP A 433 -62.27 55.64 3.77
N ASP A 434 -62.69 56.57 4.65
CA ASP A 434 -64.06 56.72 5.17
C ASP A 434 -65.03 57.27 4.09
N SER A 435 -64.62 57.29 2.81
CA SER A 435 -65.37 57.90 1.71
C SER A 435 -66.02 56.86 0.80
N ASP A 436 -67.31 57.11 0.49
CA ASP A 436 -68.27 56.26 -0.23
C ASP A 436 -67.89 55.80 -1.66
N THR A 437 -66.64 55.98 -2.12
CA THR A 437 -66.35 55.93 -3.56
C THR A 437 -65.35 54.92 -4.09
N TYR A 438 -64.35 54.38 -3.36
CA TYR A 438 -63.45 53.36 -3.95
C TYR A 438 -62.78 52.43 -2.92
N ASP A 439 -63.30 51.21 -2.76
CA ASP A 439 -62.69 50.15 -1.94
C ASP A 439 -61.92 49.14 -2.82
N SER A 440 -60.59 49.13 -2.78
CA SER A 440 -59.78 48.07 -3.43
C SER A 440 -58.53 47.70 -2.63
N ASN A 441 -58.58 46.56 -1.93
CA ASN A 441 -57.41 46.00 -1.24
C ASN A 441 -56.54 45.14 -2.17
N GLY A 442 -55.22 45.19 -1.99
CA GLY A 442 -54.28 44.29 -2.65
C GLY A 442 -54.27 42.91 -1.99
N GLY A 443 -54.24 41.84 -2.80
CA GLY A 443 -54.11 40.46 -2.31
C GLY A 443 -52.73 40.20 -1.68
N GLY A 444 -52.68 39.32 -0.67
CA GLY A 444 -51.43 38.83 -0.10
C GLY A 444 -50.70 37.87 -1.05
N GLY A 445 -49.37 37.85 -0.99
CA GLY A 445 -48.55 36.85 -1.69
C GLY A 445 -48.69 35.46 -1.04
N GLY A 446 -48.52 34.42 -1.85
CA GLY A 446 -48.44 33.03 -1.41
C GLY A 446 -47.08 32.70 -0.80
N GLY A 447 -47.04 31.71 0.11
CA GLY A 447 -45.77 31.22 0.67
C GLY A 447 -44.99 30.33 -0.30
N GLY A 448 -43.66 30.32 -0.15
CA GLY A 448 -42.77 29.46 -0.91
C GLY A 448 -42.92 27.98 -0.53
N SER A 449 -42.54 27.10 -1.45
CA SER A 449 -42.38 25.67 -1.12
C SER A 449 -41.10 25.49 -0.30
N GLY A 450 -41.06 24.58 0.67
CA GLY A 450 -39.78 24.20 1.28
C GLY A 450 -38.94 23.28 0.38
N GLY A 451 -37.69 23.13 0.77
CA GLY A 451 -36.64 22.41 0.08
C GLY A 451 -36.39 21.00 0.61
N VAL A 452 -35.23 20.45 0.27
CA VAL A 452 -34.91 19.02 0.45
C VAL A 452 -33.78 18.82 1.43
N ILE A 453 -33.97 17.88 2.35
CA ILE A 453 -32.93 17.41 3.26
C ILE A 453 -32.73 15.91 3.03
N LYS A 454 -31.55 15.55 2.53
CA LYS A 454 -31.14 14.17 2.24
C LYS A 454 -30.01 13.76 3.19
N VAL A 455 -30.17 12.63 3.89
CA VAL A 455 -29.11 12.08 4.76
C VAL A 455 -28.82 10.62 4.39
N PHE A 456 -27.54 10.32 4.12
CA PHE A 456 -27.05 9.00 3.76
C PHE A 456 -25.99 8.54 4.76
N ASN A 457 -26.22 7.40 5.44
CA ASN A 457 -25.28 6.85 6.42
C ASN A 457 -25.17 5.32 6.45
N LYS A 458 -24.06 4.81 6.99
CA LYS A 458 -23.72 3.36 7.02
C LYS A 458 -24.35 2.59 8.19
N THR A 459 -24.56 3.22 9.35
CA THR A 459 -24.88 2.50 10.60
C THR A 459 -26.26 2.85 11.17
N CYS A 460 -26.47 4.07 11.67
CA CYS A 460 -27.74 4.63 12.19
C CYS A 460 -27.57 6.16 12.32
N LEU A 461 -28.66 6.93 12.40
CA LEU A 461 -28.61 8.32 12.90
C LEU A 461 -28.52 8.31 14.43
N TYR A 462 -27.73 9.20 15.02
CA TYR A 462 -27.59 9.31 16.48
C TYR A 462 -28.11 10.66 16.99
N ASP A 463 -28.94 10.65 18.04
CA ASP A 463 -29.29 11.82 18.86
C ASP A 463 -28.50 11.83 20.19
N ALA A 464 -28.89 12.70 21.13
CA ALA A 464 -28.30 12.76 22.47
C ALA A 464 -28.62 11.52 23.34
N GLU A 465 -29.58 10.67 22.94
CA GLU A 465 -30.10 9.53 23.69
C GLU A 465 -29.65 8.17 23.12
N GLY A 466 -29.17 8.12 21.86
CA GLY A 466 -28.57 6.92 21.26
C GLY A 466 -28.82 6.76 19.75
N PRO A 467 -28.60 5.54 19.19
CA PRO A 467 -28.92 5.24 17.80
C PRO A 467 -30.44 5.21 17.57
N MET A 468 -30.89 5.84 16.49
CA MET A 468 -32.29 5.93 16.08
C MET A 468 -32.53 5.26 14.72
N ASN A 469 -33.70 4.65 14.57
CA ASN A 469 -34.21 4.18 13.27
C ASN A 469 -34.92 5.31 12.50
N TYR A 470 -35.27 5.04 11.23
CA TYR A 470 -35.89 6.01 10.32
C TYR A 470 -37.16 6.65 10.88
N THR A 471 -38.09 5.85 11.41
CA THR A 471 -39.37 6.33 11.97
C THR A 471 -39.16 7.22 13.18
N GLN A 472 -38.23 6.85 14.08
CA GLN A 472 -37.87 7.65 15.25
C GLN A 472 -37.24 8.99 14.89
N PHE A 473 -36.44 9.04 13.81
CA PHE A 473 -35.87 10.29 13.33
C PHE A 473 -36.95 11.25 12.83
N GLN A 474 -37.94 10.77 12.07
CA GLN A 474 -39.05 11.61 11.60
C GLN A 474 -39.96 12.09 12.73
N GLU A 475 -40.22 11.26 13.74
CA GLU A 475 -41.10 11.62 14.88
C GLU A 475 -40.44 12.57 15.88
N LYS A 476 -39.11 12.49 16.08
CA LYS A 476 -38.38 13.29 17.07
C LYS A 476 -37.80 14.60 16.53
N HIS A 477 -37.61 14.74 15.22
CA HIS A 477 -37.00 15.93 14.63
C HIS A 477 -38.04 16.95 14.11
N THR A 478 -38.83 17.53 15.02
CA THR A 478 -39.66 18.74 14.77
C THR A 478 -38.84 19.98 14.39
N ASN A 479 -37.51 19.87 14.47
CA ASN A 479 -36.53 20.90 14.12
C ASN A 479 -36.04 20.75 12.66
N VAL A 480 -36.70 19.90 11.87
CA VAL A 480 -36.42 19.69 10.46
C VAL A 480 -37.68 20.00 9.67
N SER A 481 -37.60 21.02 8.84
CA SER A 481 -38.77 21.59 8.15
C SER A 481 -38.46 21.70 6.66
N GLY A 482 -38.98 20.74 5.90
CA GLY A 482 -38.99 20.76 4.43
C GLY A 482 -40.25 21.47 3.90
N GLY A 483 -40.61 21.27 2.64
CA GLY A 483 -41.71 21.98 1.99
C GLY A 483 -43.02 21.25 1.73
N ALA A 484 -44.06 21.59 2.47
CA ALA A 484 -45.36 21.74 1.83
C ALA A 484 -45.46 23.11 1.14
N GLY A 485 -46.52 23.32 0.38
CA GLY A 485 -46.80 24.58 -0.29
C GLY A 485 -47.29 25.67 0.65
N GLY A 486 -46.92 26.92 0.39
CA GLY A 486 -47.51 28.05 1.10
C GLY A 486 -49.03 28.03 1.05
N ILE A 487 -49.68 28.48 2.12
CA ILE A 487 -51.14 28.65 2.11
C ILE A 487 -51.45 29.84 1.19
N LYS A 488 -52.54 29.77 0.41
CA LYS A 488 -53.01 30.89 -0.42
C LYS A 488 -53.19 32.14 0.46
N GLY A 489 -52.79 33.32 -0.02
CA GLY A 489 -53.17 34.56 0.65
C GLY A 489 -54.70 34.71 0.70
N ILE A 490 -55.25 35.23 1.80
CA ILE A 490 -56.67 35.57 1.89
C ILE A 490 -56.86 36.94 1.26
N GLY A 491 -57.62 37.02 0.16
CA GLY A 491 -58.18 38.29 -0.26
C GLY A 491 -59.70 38.22 -0.06
N ASN A 492 -60.22 39.20 0.69
CA ASN A 492 -61.65 39.30 0.93
C ASN A 492 -62.06 40.72 0.56
N GLY A 493 -62.66 40.88 -0.62
CA GLY A 493 -63.30 42.12 -1.06
C GLY A 493 -64.61 42.36 -0.32
N THR A 494 -64.56 42.48 1.01
CA THR A 494 -65.75 42.89 1.77
C THR A 494 -65.81 44.41 1.75
N TYR A 495 -66.87 44.93 1.14
CA TYR A 495 -67.25 46.34 1.05
C TYR A 495 -67.15 47.02 2.42
N CYS A 496 -66.44 48.13 2.54
CA CYS A 496 -66.34 48.95 3.73
C CYS A 496 -67.46 50.02 3.67
N GLY A 497 -68.71 49.64 3.95
CA GLY A 497 -69.80 50.62 3.97
C GLY A 497 -69.71 51.59 5.15
N PRO A 498 -70.19 52.85 5.05
CA PRO A 498 -70.20 53.77 6.19
C PRO A 498 -71.12 53.23 7.29
N GLY A 499 -70.52 52.84 8.40
CA GLY A 499 -71.24 52.37 9.60
C GLY A 499 -71.02 50.91 9.97
N ASP A 500 -70.32 50.13 9.14
CA ASP A 500 -69.82 48.81 9.54
C ASP A 500 -68.45 48.97 10.23
N ALA A 501 -68.21 48.21 11.30
CA ALA A 501 -66.90 48.21 11.96
C ALA A 501 -65.84 47.79 10.92
N PRO A 502 -64.65 48.45 10.89
CA PRO A 502 -63.60 48.10 9.95
C PRO A 502 -63.34 46.58 10.03
N PRO A 503 -63.30 45.85 8.89
CA PRO A 503 -63.05 44.42 8.92
C PRO A 503 -61.74 44.15 9.67
N GLU A 504 -61.79 43.40 10.76
CA GLU A 504 -60.60 42.97 11.51
C GLU A 504 -59.62 42.25 10.56
N ASP A 505 -58.52 42.90 10.16
CA ASP A 505 -57.31 42.34 9.51
C ASP A 505 -57.52 41.08 8.62
N LYS A 506 -58.38 41.14 7.58
CA LYS A 506 -58.68 39.96 6.72
C LYS A 506 -57.93 39.86 5.39
N ALA A 507 -57.02 40.78 5.07
CA ALA A 507 -56.04 40.57 3.99
C ALA A 507 -54.86 39.76 4.54
N GLY A 508 -55.01 38.44 4.60
CA GLY A 508 -54.01 37.55 5.19
C GLY A 508 -52.90 37.21 4.20
N ASN A 509 -51.64 37.33 4.60
CA ASN A 509 -50.52 36.74 3.88
C ASN A 509 -50.68 35.23 3.74
N GLY A 510 -50.19 34.70 2.62
CA GLY A 510 -49.95 33.27 2.50
C GLY A 510 -48.90 32.86 3.51
N SER A 511 -49.26 31.96 4.43
CA SER A 511 -48.29 31.38 5.37
C SER A 511 -47.28 30.54 4.58
N ARG A 512 -46.02 30.47 5.05
CA ARG A 512 -45.05 29.47 4.56
C ARG A 512 -45.69 28.08 4.55
N GLY A 513 -45.24 27.24 3.63
CA GLY A 513 -45.74 25.88 3.61
C GLY A 513 -45.40 25.09 4.87
N GLU A 514 -46.21 24.07 5.15
CA GLU A 514 -46.02 23.14 6.27
C GLU A 514 -44.67 22.40 6.21
N ASP A 515 -44.28 21.81 7.34
CA ASP A 515 -43.04 21.03 7.46
C ASP A 515 -43.06 19.83 6.50
N GLY A 516 -42.14 19.81 5.53
CA GLY A 516 -42.00 18.76 4.52
C GLY A 516 -41.12 17.57 4.94
N ILE A 517 -41.09 16.55 4.07
CA ILE A 517 -40.55 15.21 4.35
C ILE A 517 -39.00 15.19 4.26
N VAL A 518 -38.35 14.61 5.27
CA VAL A 518 -36.91 14.27 5.22
C VAL A 518 -36.71 12.94 4.51
N TYR A 519 -35.88 12.92 3.47
CA TYR A 519 -35.42 11.69 2.85
C TYR A 519 -34.17 11.16 3.57
N ASN A 520 -34.26 9.98 4.15
CA ASN A 520 -33.16 9.32 4.85
C ASN A 520 -33.08 7.85 4.41
N GLN A 521 -31.91 7.43 3.95
CA GLN A 521 -31.69 6.08 3.46
C GLN A 521 -30.35 5.55 3.96
N SER A 522 -30.37 4.31 4.45
CA SER A 522 -29.13 3.57 4.72
C SER A 522 -28.38 3.32 3.42
N TYR A 523 -27.13 3.78 3.37
CA TYR A 523 -26.28 3.72 2.19
C TYR A 523 -24.88 3.27 2.60
N GLU A 524 -24.26 2.43 1.78
CA GLU A 524 -22.87 2.05 2.00
C GLU A 524 -21.97 3.25 1.69
N TYR A 525 -21.58 3.98 2.74
CA TYR A 525 -20.72 5.14 2.58
C TYR A 525 -19.36 4.74 2.00
N VAL A 526 -19.07 5.24 0.81
CA VAL A 526 -17.76 5.19 0.16
C VAL A 526 -17.08 6.55 0.38
N GLU A 527 -15.89 6.53 0.97
CA GLU A 527 -15.12 7.75 1.26
C GLU A 527 -14.83 8.51 -0.04
N SER A 528 -15.29 9.76 -0.14
CA SER A 528 -15.12 10.60 -1.33
C SER A 528 -13.72 11.23 -1.46
N ILE A 529 -12.95 11.21 -0.36
CA ILE A 529 -11.59 11.75 -0.32
C ILE A 529 -10.65 10.68 -0.90
N PRO A 530 -9.72 11.03 -1.80
CA PRO A 530 -8.77 10.07 -2.32
C PRO A 530 -7.84 9.57 -1.21
N HIS A 531 -7.47 8.31 -1.26
CA HIS A 531 -6.40 7.75 -0.44
C HIS A 531 -5.02 8.19 -0.96
N PHE A 532 -4.04 8.28 -0.05
CA PHE A 532 -2.63 8.37 -0.45
C PHE A 532 -2.29 7.19 -1.39
N PRO A 533 -1.43 7.39 -2.40
CA PRO A 533 -1.17 6.35 -3.40
C PRO A 533 -0.33 5.20 -2.82
N SER A 534 0.41 5.48 -1.75
CA SER A 534 1.20 4.52 -1.00
C SER A 534 1.37 4.94 0.45
N GLY A 535 1.51 3.96 1.35
CA GLY A 535 1.80 4.14 2.77
C GLY A 535 2.44 2.89 3.34
N TYR A 536 2.94 2.96 4.57
CA TYR A 536 3.53 1.78 5.22
C TYR A 536 3.30 1.78 6.72
N ILE A 537 3.35 0.57 7.30
CA ILE A 537 3.41 0.34 8.73
C ILE A 537 4.54 -0.66 9.03
N VAL A 538 5.30 -0.39 10.08
CA VAL A 538 6.37 -1.23 10.61
C VAL A 538 5.95 -1.70 11.99
N SER A 539 5.97 -3.00 12.22
CA SER A 539 5.65 -3.54 13.53
C SER A 539 6.68 -3.17 14.58
N LYS A 540 6.36 -3.29 15.87
CA LYS A 540 7.41 -3.35 16.87
C LYS A 540 8.32 -4.57 16.64
N PRO A 541 9.59 -4.50 17.07
CA PRO A 541 10.42 -5.69 17.19
C PRO A 541 9.73 -6.69 18.11
N PHE A 542 9.53 -7.91 17.62
CA PHE A 542 8.98 -9.00 18.40
C PHE A 542 10.12 -9.85 18.94
N ASP A 543 10.16 -10.03 20.26
CA ASP A 543 11.07 -10.94 20.93
C ASP A 543 10.53 -12.37 20.87
N ALA A 544 11.09 -13.18 19.96
CA ALA A 544 10.74 -14.60 19.88
C ALA A 544 11.31 -15.42 21.06
N GLY A 545 12.12 -14.78 21.91
CA GLY A 545 12.71 -15.35 23.11
C GLY A 545 13.79 -16.37 22.79
N ASN A 546 14.56 -16.71 23.83
CA ASN A 546 15.43 -17.88 23.81
C ASN A 546 14.95 -18.80 24.94
N ASN A 547 14.60 -20.04 24.63
CA ASN A 547 14.12 -21.00 25.64
C ASN A 547 15.24 -21.44 26.61
N SER A 548 16.50 -21.19 26.22
CA SER A 548 17.71 -21.37 27.02
C SER A 548 18.86 -20.62 26.35
N THR A 549 20.05 -20.57 26.95
CA THR A 549 21.27 -20.20 26.22
C THR A 549 21.53 -21.13 25.02
N THR A 550 20.90 -22.31 25.01
CA THR A 550 21.19 -23.47 24.15
C THR A 550 20.24 -23.69 22.97
N SER A 551 19.10 -22.99 22.91
CA SER A 551 18.07 -23.16 21.88
C SER A 551 17.69 -21.81 21.30
N MET A 552 18.14 -21.55 20.07
CA MET A 552 17.90 -20.29 19.38
C MET A 552 16.67 -20.38 18.49
N VAL A 553 16.18 -19.22 18.04
CA VAL A 553 14.97 -19.11 17.23
C VAL A 553 15.22 -19.65 15.82
N LEU A 554 14.33 -20.50 15.35
CA LEU A 554 14.24 -20.96 13.95
C LEU A 554 12.95 -20.39 13.37
N TYR A 555 13.05 -19.53 12.38
CA TYR A 555 11.89 -18.93 11.74
C TYR A 555 11.33 -19.89 10.68
N GLY A 556 10.00 -19.91 10.54
CA GLY A 556 9.30 -20.71 9.55
C GLY A 556 8.48 -19.83 8.62
N ASN A 557 7.23 -20.21 8.36
CA ASN A 557 6.42 -19.48 7.39
C ASN A 557 5.87 -18.15 7.95
N ILE A 558 5.85 -17.12 7.11
CA ILE A 558 5.02 -15.93 7.31
C ILE A 558 3.70 -16.08 6.57
N SER A 559 2.61 -15.65 7.20
CA SER A 559 1.29 -15.52 6.57
C SER A 559 0.59 -14.24 7.01
N TRP A 560 -0.35 -13.76 6.21
CA TRP A 560 -1.19 -12.62 6.58
C TRP A 560 -2.58 -12.72 5.96
N ASN A 561 -3.52 -12.04 6.59
CA ASN A 561 -4.88 -11.88 6.07
C ASN A 561 -5.07 -10.42 5.64
N ALA A 562 -5.54 -10.23 4.41
CA ALA A 562 -5.76 -8.91 3.84
C ALA A 562 -6.92 -8.91 2.84
N THR A 563 -7.65 -7.79 2.78
CA THR A 563 -8.61 -7.50 1.73
C THR A 563 -7.97 -6.54 0.73
N THR A 564 -7.77 -6.99 -0.51
CA THR A 564 -7.18 -6.18 -1.59
C THR A 564 -8.20 -6.02 -2.72
N PRO A 565 -9.03 -4.94 -2.69
CA PRO A 565 -9.88 -4.60 -3.82
C PRO A 565 -9.07 -4.47 -5.11
N SER A 566 -9.71 -4.64 -6.27
CA SER A 566 -9.05 -4.46 -7.57
C SER A 566 -8.30 -3.12 -7.63
N GLY A 567 -7.10 -3.09 -8.21
CA GLY A 567 -6.26 -1.88 -8.26
C GLY A 567 -5.55 -1.53 -6.95
N THR A 568 -5.62 -2.37 -5.92
CA THR A 568 -4.86 -2.23 -4.66
C THR A 568 -3.99 -3.45 -4.40
N PHE A 569 -2.90 -3.30 -3.65
CA PHE A 569 -2.03 -4.41 -3.26
C PHE A 569 -1.21 -4.08 -2.00
N ILE A 570 -0.66 -5.12 -1.39
CA ILE A 570 0.21 -5.04 -0.22
C ILE A 570 1.53 -5.76 -0.52
N ILE A 571 2.64 -5.11 -0.21
CA ILE A 571 3.98 -5.70 -0.22
C ILE A 571 4.41 -5.94 1.23
N MET A 572 4.74 -7.19 1.55
CA MET A 572 5.26 -7.58 2.85
C MET A 572 6.78 -7.74 2.78
N LYS A 573 7.48 -7.24 3.81
CA LYS A 573 8.92 -7.43 4.01
C LYS A 573 9.16 -7.84 5.46
N VAL A 574 10.19 -8.63 5.69
CA VAL A 574 10.57 -9.14 7.01
C VAL A 574 12.06 -8.97 7.19
N ARG A 575 12.49 -8.68 8.41
CA ARG A 575 13.89 -8.69 8.80
C ARG A 575 14.06 -9.18 10.24
N THR A 576 15.27 -9.60 10.59
CA THR A 576 15.60 -10.07 11.95
C THR A 576 16.87 -9.42 12.48
N SER A 577 17.07 -9.48 13.79
CA SER A 577 18.25 -8.94 14.46
C SER A 577 18.57 -9.71 15.74
N PRO A 578 19.85 -9.77 16.16
CA PRO A 578 20.21 -10.17 17.52
C PRO A 578 19.81 -9.12 18.56
N ASN A 579 19.59 -7.85 18.17
CA ASN A 579 19.37 -6.71 19.08
C ASN A 579 17.89 -6.27 19.07
N GLU A 580 17.37 -5.86 20.23
CA GLU A 580 15.97 -5.43 20.40
C GLU A 580 15.62 -4.19 19.57
N ASP A 581 16.56 -3.27 19.42
CA ASP A 581 16.39 -2.02 18.67
C ASP A 581 16.51 -2.20 17.14
N MET A 582 16.73 -3.43 16.66
CA MET A 582 16.93 -3.78 15.26
C MET A 582 18.13 -3.06 14.59
N SER A 583 19.11 -2.59 15.37
CA SER A 583 20.30 -1.87 14.89
C SER A 583 21.17 -2.70 13.92
N GLY A 584 21.27 -4.02 14.15
CA GLY A 584 22.00 -4.96 13.29
C GLY A 584 21.18 -5.54 12.13
N ALA A 585 19.93 -5.08 11.95
CA ALA A 585 19.02 -5.62 10.94
C ALA A 585 19.27 -5.01 9.55
N THR A 586 19.03 -5.79 8.50
CA THR A 586 19.06 -5.31 7.11
C THR A 586 18.14 -4.09 6.93
N PRO A 587 18.59 -3.02 6.24
CA PRO A 587 17.74 -1.89 5.92
C PRO A 587 16.52 -2.28 5.07
N TRP A 588 15.36 -1.63 5.30
CA TRP A 588 14.11 -1.98 4.61
C TRP A 588 14.15 -1.90 3.08
N HIS A 589 15.03 -1.08 2.51
CA HIS A 589 15.16 -0.94 1.05
C HIS A 589 15.95 -2.09 0.43
N GLU A 590 16.75 -2.82 1.23
CA GLU A 590 17.45 -4.03 0.81
C GLU A 590 16.62 -5.30 1.09
N CYS A 591 15.59 -5.23 1.94
CA CYS A 591 14.71 -6.37 2.24
C CYS A 591 13.79 -6.68 1.04
N LEU A 592 13.86 -7.92 0.53
CA LEU A 592 13.02 -8.34 -0.59
C LEU A 592 11.56 -8.60 -0.15
N PRO A 593 10.58 -8.40 -1.06
CA PRO A 593 9.20 -8.80 -0.84
C PRO A 593 9.08 -10.30 -0.56
N VAL A 594 8.31 -10.66 0.47
CA VAL A 594 7.96 -12.04 0.78
C VAL A 594 6.56 -12.39 0.25
N LYS A 595 6.34 -13.66 -0.09
CA LYS A 595 5.03 -14.19 -0.51
C LYS A 595 4.25 -14.72 0.69
N ASN A 596 2.92 -14.65 0.62
CA ASN A 596 2.05 -15.16 1.69
C ASN A 596 2.20 -16.69 1.80
N GLY A 597 2.51 -17.19 2.99
CA GLY A 597 2.78 -18.60 3.27
C GLY A 597 4.22 -19.05 2.99
N ALA A 598 5.12 -18.17 2.54
CA ALA A 598 6.51 -18.54 2.29
C ALA A 598 7.30 -18.74 3.59
N ASP A 599 8.25 -19.67 3.57
CA ASP A 599 9.28 -19.80 4.61
C ASP A 599 10.20 -18.58 4.56
N ILE A 600 10.46 -17.96 5.71
CA ILE A 600 11.30 -16.77 5.80
C ILE A 600 12.74 -17.09 6.17
N SER A 601 13.06 -18.33 6.58
CA SER A 601 14.42 -18.74 6.95
C SER A 601 15.46 -18.58 5.82
N ASP A 602 15.01 -18.68 4.56
CA ASP A 602 15.85 -18.53 3.36
C ASP A 602 15.98 -17.07 2.87
N LEU A 603 15.34 -16.09 3.53
CA LEU A 603 15.43 -14.69 3.10
C LEU A 603 16.75 -14.08 3.58
N HIS A 604 17.47 -13.37 2.72
CA HIS A 604 18.76 -12.75 3.09
C HIS A 604 18.68 -11.71 4.23
N SER A 605 17.49 -11.22 4.54
CA SER A 605 17.21 -10.23 5.60
C SER A 605 16.75 -10.88 6.91
N VAL A 606 16.58 -12.20 6.90
CA VAL A 606 16.16 -13.05 8.01
C VAL A 606 17.26 -14.04 8.30
N SER A 607 17.46 -14.41 9.56
CA SER A 607 18.34 -15.52 9.89
C SER A 607 17.85 -16.28 11.10
N ASP A 608 17.90 -17.60 10.97
CA ASP A 608 17.79 -18.50 12.11
C ASP A 608 18.96 -18.25 13.07
N GLY A 609 18.63 -18.11 14.36
CA GLY A 609 19.56 -17.68 15.40
C GLY A 609 19.33 -16.27 15.91
N HIS A 610 18.66 -15.41 15.12
CA HIS A 610 18.28 -14.07 15.58
C HIS A 610 17.06 -14.11 16.50
N ARG A 611 17.14 -13.41 17.62
CA ARG A 611 16.08 -13.38 18.65
C ARG A 611 14.89 -12.49 18.27
N TYR A 612 15.15 -11.38 17.59
CA TYR A 612 14.12 -10.39 17.28
C TYR A 612 13.74 -10.43 15.80
N VAL A 613 12.44 -10.31 15.53
CA VAL A 613 11.87 -10.23 14.18
C VAL A 613 10.98 -9.02 14.03
N GLN A 614 10.95 -8.45 12.83
CA GLN A 614 10.11 -7.32 12.50
C GLN A 614 9.59 -7.43 11.07
N TRP A 615 8.34 -7.04 10.83
CA TRP A 615 7.80 -6.92 9.48
C TRP A 615 7.40 -5.50 9.14
N ARG A 616 7.33 -5.24 7.84
CA ARG A 616 6.82 -4.02 7.26
C ARG A 616 5.81 -4.36 6.18
N ALA A 617 4.65 -3.73 6.26
CA ALA A 617 3.63 -3.78 5.23
C ALA A 617 3.62 -2.44 4.48
N GLU A 618 3.80 -2.50 3.16
CA GLU A 618 3.68 -1.36 2.26
C GLU A 618 2.36 -1.50 1.50
N LEU A 619 1.45 -0.55 1.67
CA LEU A 619 0.12 -0.55 1.08
C LEU A 619 0.14 0.37 -0.15
N TYR A 620 -0.53 -0.04 -1.22
CA TYR A 620 -0.60 0.70 -2.48
C TYR A 620 -2.01 0.71 -3.07
N THR A 621 -2.35 1.80 -3.74
CA THR A 621 -3.57 1.91 -4.55
C THR A 621 -3.33 2.69 -5.84
N TYR A 622 -3.80 2.15 -6.96
CA TYR A 622 -3.92 2.87 -8.23
C TYR A 622 -5.29 3.54 -8.40
N GLU A 623 -6.28 3.11 -7.60
CA GLU A 623 -7.64 3.64 -7.61
C GLU A 623 -7.90 4.35 -6.29
N ARG A 624 -7.78 5.68 -6.28
CA ARG A 624 -7.72 6.46 -5.03
C ARG A 624 -9.03 6.44 -4.22
N SER A 625 -10.13 5.97 -4.80
CA SER A 625 -11.38 5.67 -4.08
C SER A 625 -11.36 4.37 -3.26
N ARG A 626 -10.29 3.56 -3.37
CA ARG A 626 -10.15 2.25 -2.72
C ARG A 626 -8.82 2.14 -2.00
N THR A 627 -8.81 1.31 -0.97
CA THR A 627 -7.63 1.06 -0.11
C THR A 627 -7.53 -0.42 0.21
N PRO A 628 -6.32 -1.01 0.21
CA PRO A 628 -6.14 -2.35 0.74
C PRO A 628 -6.24 -2.31 2.28
N VAL A 629 -6.75 -3.39 2.87
CA VAL A 629 -6.86 -3.54 4.32
C VAL A 629 -6.02 -4.72 4.77
N LEU A 630 -5.02 -4.49 5.62
CA LEU A 630 -4.27 -5.54 6.30
C LEU A 630 -4.96 -5.86 7.63
N HIS A 631 -5.46 -7.09 7.78
CA HIS A 631 -6.19 -7.52 8.97
C HIS A 631 -5.26 -8.09 10.04
N SER A 632 -4.35 -8.97 9.66
CA SER A 632 -3.44 -9.66 10.59
C SER A 632 -2.19 -10.17 9.89
N VAL A 633 -1.10 -10.27 10.63
CA VAL A 633 0.16 -10.91 10.20
C VAL A 633 0.52 -11.99 11.21
N CYS A 634 1.04 -13.12 10.73
CA CYS A 634 1.44 -14.29 11.50
C CYS A 634 2.80 -14.78 11.04
N ILE A 635 3.77 -14.84 11.95
CA ILE A 635 5.08 -15.48 11.71
C ILE A 635 5.17 -16.68 12.64
N ASN A 636 5.48 -17.84 12.07
CA ASN A 636 5.75 -19.06 12.82
C ASN A 636 7.24 -19.13 13.15
N TYR A 637 7.55 -19.59 14.35
CA TYR A 637 8.91 -19.92 14.74
C TYR A 637 8.93 -21.09 15.73
N SER A 638 10.09 -21.68 15.89
CA SER A 638 10.40 -22.74 16.86
C SER A 638 11.77 -22.49 17.50
N TRP A 639 12.19 -23.35 18.44
CA TRP A 639 13.53 -23.27 19.02
C TRP A 639 14.34 -24.53 18.73
N GLY A 640 15.61 -24.34 18.38
CA GLY A 640 16.52 -25.44 18.08
C GLY A 640 17.94 -24.98 17.78
N LYS A 641 18.68 -25.81 17.03
CA LYS A 641 20.03 -25.52 16.57
C LYS A 641 19.97 -24.84 15.18
N PRO A 642 20.32 -23.54 15.06
CA PRO A 642 20.22 -22.81 13.79
C PRO A 642 21.38 -23.19 12.86
N VAL A 643 21.12 -24.12 11.94
CA VAL A 643 22.08 -24.52 10.90
C VAL A 643 21.88 -23.62 9.69
N ILE A 644 22.82 -22.69 9.46
CA ILE A 644 22.74 -21.71 8.37
C ILE A 644 23.10 -22.37 7.03
N ALA A 645 24.13 -23.21 7.02
CA ALA A 645 24.55 -23.91 5.81
C ALA A 645 25.13 -25.28 6.11
N THR A 646 24.91 -26.20 5.16
CA THR A 646 25.59 -27.50 5.08
C THR A 646 26.09 -27.71 3.67
N CYS A 647 27.38 -28.05 3.54
CA CYS A 647 28.03 -28.35 2.27
C CYS A 647 28.83 -29.64 2.40
N SER A 648 29.07 -30.32 1.29
CA SER A 648 29.70 -31.64 1.29
C SER A 648 30.32 -31.99 -0.06
N GLY A 649 31.04 -33.11 -0.07
CA GLY A 649 31.68 -33.63 -1.26
C GLY A 649 33.17 -33.31 -1.30
N SER A 650 33.92 -34.18 -1.96
CA SER A 650 35.38 -34.05 -2.04
C SER A 650 35.93 -34.75 -3.29
N ILE A 651 37.09 -34.28 -3.73
CA ILE A 651 37.87 -34.93 -4.79
C ILE A 651 39.21 -35.36 -4.20
N GLU A 652 39.50 -36.65 -4.28
CA GLU A 652 40.73 -37.24 -3.74
C GLU A 652 41.58 -37.86 -4.84
N PHE A 653 42.87 -37.58 -4.82
CA PHE A 653 43.87 -38.29 -5.61
C PHE A 653 44.84 -39.02 -4.69
N ASN A 654 44.93 -40.33 -4.84
CA ASN A 654 45.84 -41.19 -4.09
C ASN A 654 46.95 -41.70 -5.00
N SER A 655 48.20 -41.33 -4.72
CA SER A 655 49.33 -41.78 -5.53
C SER A 655 49.76 -43.21 -5.18
N SER A 656 50.30 -43.92 -6.18
CA SER A 656 50.89 -45.26 -5.99
C SER A 656 52.20 -45.37 -6.79
N TYR A 657 53.24 -44.77 -6.24
CA TYR A 657 54.61 -44.78 -6.73
C TYR A 657 55.43 -45.89 -6.06
N PHE A 658 56.48 -46.34 -6.76
CA PHE A 658 57.44 -47.30 -6.23
C PHE A 658 58.65 -46.64 -5.56
N TYR A 659 59.12 -45.51 -6.11
CA TYR A 659 60.34 -44.83 -5.69
C TYR A 659 60.08 -43.44 -5.10
N ALA A 660 59.06 -42.73 -5.57
CA ALA A 660 58.61 -41.46 -4.97
C ALA A 660 57.70 -41.70 -3.74
N PRO A 661 57.64 -40.76 -2.78
CA PRO A 661 56.76 -40.90 -1.62
C PRO A 661 55.28 -40.86 -2.02
N ASN A 662 54.49 -41.78 -1.47
CA ASN A 662 53.05 -41.79 -1.68
C ASN A 662 52.38 -40.70 -0.86
N PHE A 663 51.45 -39.98 -1.49
CA PHE A 663 50.68 -38.89 -0.92
C PHE A 663 49.22 -38.96 -1.38
N VAL A 664 48.36 -38.31 -0.60
CA VAL A 664 46.96 -38.08 -0.96
C VAL A 664 46.76 -36.57 -1.11
N LEU A 665 46.09 -36.17 -2.18
CA LEU A 665 45.54 -34.82 -2.33
C LEU A 665 44.04 -34.87 -2.16
N THR A 666 43.52 -33.98 -1.33
CA THR A 666 42.09 -33.88 -1.05
C THR A 666 41.66 -32.43 -1.29
N TYR A 667 40.75 -32.23 -2.24
CA TYR A 667 39.99 -30.98 -2.35
C TYR A 667 38.70 -31.12 -1.54
N ALA A 668 38.51 -30.24 -0.56
CA ALA A 668 37.32 -30.21 0.30
C ALA A 668 37.02 -28.77 0.74
N HIS A 669 35.78 -28.33 0.53
CA HIS A 669 35.29 -27.00 0.93
C HIS A 669 36.17 -25.83 0.43
N GLY A 670 36.66 -25.92 -0.81
CA GLY A 670 37.55 -24.93 -1.43
C GLY A 670 39.01 -25.00 -0.98
N GLY A 671 39.34 -25.76 0.06
CA GLY A 671 40.72 -26.02 0.47
C GLY A 671 41.31 -27.22 -0.27
N THR A 672 42.59 -27.14 -0.64
CA THR A 672 43.35 -28.30 -1.14
C THR A 672 44.38 -28.74 -0.11
N ILE A 673 44.33 -30.01 0.30
CA ILE A 673 45.14 -30.58 1.37
C ILE A 673 46.05 -31.67 0.79
N LYS A 674 47.34 -31.67 1.18
CA LYS A 674 48.28 -32.76 0.89
C LYS A 674 48.59 -33.50 2.17
N SER A 675 48.41 -34.82 2.16
CA SER A 675 48.76 -35.70 3.27
C SER A 675 49.69 -36.82 2.81
N GLN A 676 50.57 -37.29 3.71
CA GLN A 676 51.49 -38.40 3.44
C GLN A 676 51.23 -39.51 4.47
N ARG A 677 51.35 -40.78 4.06
CA ARG A 677 51.02 -41.96 4.91
C ARG A 677 51.75 -42.02 6.28
N GLN A 678 52.84 -41.30 6.47
CA GLN A 678 53.62 -41.23 7.73
C GLN A 678 53.95 -39.78 8.14
N GLY A 679 53.32 -38.78 7.50
CA GLY A 679 53.60 -37.36 7.72
C GLY A 679 52.35 -36.59 8.14
N LYS A 680 52.54 -35.35 8.62
CA LYS A 680 51.43 -34.44 8.90
C LYS A 680 50.75 -34.00 7.60
N SER A 681 49.43 -33.84 7.61
CA SER A 681 48.70 -33.19 6.52
C SER A 681 48.93 -31.67 6.58
N PHE A 682 48.94 -31.01 5.43
CA PHE A 682 49.05 -29.56 5.36
C PHE A 682 48.22 -29.01 4.20
N MET A 683 47.75 -27.78 4.37
CA MET A 683 46.93 -27.08 3.40
C MET A 683 47.82 -26.43 2.32
N LEU A 684 47.65 -26.87 1.06
CA LEU A 684 48.34 -26.32 -0.10
C LEU A 684 47.69 -25.04 -0.61
N LEU A 685 46.37 -25.06 -0.71
CA LEU A 685 45.57 -23.91 -1.12
C LEU A 685 44.54 -23.61 -0.04
N PRO A 686 44.43 -22.34 0.39
CA PRO A 686 43.50 -21.95 1.43
C PRO A 686 42.06 -22.05 0.93
N PRO A 687 41.09 -22.38 1.80
CA PRO A 687 39.68 -22.30 1.47
C PRO A 687 39.28 -20.84 1.20
N PRO A 688 38.16 -20.60 0.50
CA PRO A 688 37.58 -19.28 0.27
C PRO A 688 36.86 -18.76 1.53
N ILE A 689 37.64 -18.66 2.61
CA ILE A 689 37.25 -18.14 3.92
C ILE A 689 38.17 -16.98 4.26
N SER A 690 37.59 -15.80 4.44
CA SER A 690 38.29 -14.61 4.93
C SER A 690 37.78 -14.27 6.32
N ILE A 691 38.70 -13.99 7.23
CA ILE A 691 38.41 -13.55 8.59
C ILE A 691 39.12 -12.21 8.75
N THR A 692 38.44 -11.21 9.28
CA THR A 692 39.02 -9.88 9.50
C THR A 692 38.47 -9.30 10.78
N ARG A 693 39.33 -8.60 11.53
CA ARG A 693 38.91 -7.83 12.69
C ARG A 693 38.73 -6.37 12.28
N ASN A 694 37.54 -5.83 12.53
CA ASN A 694 37.21 -4.44 12.23
C ASN A 694 36.72 -3.72 13.50
N GLY A 695 37.67 -3.12 14.23
CA GLY A 695 37.42 -2.52 15.54
C GLY A 695 36.93 -3.54 16.56
N ASN A 696 35.64 -3.43 16.93
CA ASN A 696 34.95 -4.35 17.84
C ASN A 696 34.24 -5.50 17.12
N THR A 697 34.15 -5.48 15.80
CA THR A 697 33.44 -6.49 15.00
C THR A 697 34.41 -7.52 14.42
N THR A 698 33.95 -8.76 14.30
CA THR A 698 34.66 -9.83 13.57
C THR A 698 33.92 -10.14 12.29
N ASP A 699 34.51 -9.78 11.16
CA ASP A 699 33.96 -10.01 9.83
C ASP A 699 34.42 -11.40 9.33
N ILE A 700 33.47 -12.27 9.00
CA ILE A 700 33.73 -13.60 8.46
C ILE A 700 33.02 -13.70 7.11
N SER A 701 33.78 -13.91 6.04
CA SER A 701 33.25 -14.10 4.69
C SER A 701 33.59 -15.51 4.20
N ILE A 702 32.58 -16.27 3.81
CA ILE A 702 32.68 -17.69 3.43
C ILE A 702 31.95 -17.91 2.11
N THR A 703 32.66 -18.46 1.13
CA THR A 703 32.03 -19.10 -0.04
C THR A 703 32.02 -20.61 0.18
N ALA A 704 30.90 -21.14 0.64
CA ALA A 704 30.75 -22.55 0.95
C ALA A 704 30.45 -23.33 -0.34
N VAL A 705 31.46 -24.05 -0.83
CA VAL A 705 31.37 -24.87 -2.06
C VAL A 705 30.77 -26.24 -1.73
N ASP A 706 29.64 -26.56 -2.34
CA ASP A 706 28.93 -27.84 -2.24
C ASP A 706 29.08 -28.62 -3.55
N LEU A 707 29.84 -29.71 -3.54
CA LEU A 707 30.10 -30.50 -4.74
C LEU A 707 29.01 -31.54 -4.95
N ILE A 708 28.31 -31.44 -6.08
CA ILE A 708 27.22 -32.35 -6.46
C ILE A 708 27.62 -33.20 -7.67
N GLY A 709 27.03 -34.38 -7.79
CA GLY A 709 27.28 -35.31 -8.88
C GLY A 709 27.27 -36.78 -8.45
N ASN A 710 27.69 -37.66 -9.35
CA ASN A 710 27.76 -39.10 -9.08
C ASN A 710 29.14 -39.48 -8.54
N THR A 711 29.16 -40.12 -7.37
CA THR A 711 30.39 -40.73 -6.82
C THR A 711 31.04 -41.62 -7.87
N ARG A 712 32.33 -41.39 -8.13
CA ARG A 712 33.06 -42.09 -9.19
C ARG A 712 34.51 -42.33 -8.80
N PHE A 713 35.03 -43.48 -9.21
CA PHE A 713 36.41 -43.89 -8.99
C PHE A 713 37.03 -44.23 -10.33
N VAL A 714 38.18 -43.62 -10.63
CA VAL A 714 38.89 -43.86 -11.89
C VAL A 714 40.37 -44.13 -11.63
N SER A 715 40.93 -45.04 -12.43
CA SER A 715 42.34 -45.45 -12.37
C SER A 715 42.73 -46.07 -13.71
N GLY A 716 44.02 -46.13 -14.00
CA GLY A 716 44.53 -46.96 -15.11
C GLY A 716 44.63 -46.28 -16.47
N LEU A 717 44.03 -45.11 -16.71
CA LEU A 717 44.33 -44.24 -17.87
C LEU A 717 45.51 -43.30 -17.57
N PRO A 718 46.19 -42.74 -18.59
CA PRO A 718 47.29 -41.77 -18.39
C PRO A 718 46.81 -40.40 -17.89
N THR A 719 45.59 -40.01 -18.25
CA THR A 719 44.93 -38.75 -17.86
C THR A 719 43.43 -38.97 -17.69
N HIS A 720 42.78 -38.15 -16.86
CA HIS A 720 41.32 -38.03 -16.83
C HIS A 720 40.90 -36.57 -16.91
N THR A 721 39.81 -36.31 -17.62
CA THR A 721 39.19 -34.99 -17.72
C THR A 721 38.08 -34.88 -16.68
N ILE A 722 38.14 -33.84 -15.87
CA ILE A 722 37.11 -33.46 -14.91
C ILE A 722 36.36 -32.28 -15.50
N LYS A 723 35.08 -32.48 -15.78
CA LYS A 723 34.16 -31.42 -16.18
C LYS A 723 33.49 -30.83 -14.94
N ILE A 724 33.59 -29.53 -14.80
CA ILE A 724 33.00 -28.73 -13.73
C ILE A 724 31.90 -27.89 -14.38
N THR A 725 30.72 -27.83 -13.79
CA THR A 725 29.59 -27.05 -14.31
C THR A 725 28.90 -26.31 -13.17
N ASN A 726 28.51 -25.06 -13.43
CA ASN A 726 27.77 -24.27 -12.45
C ASN A 726 26.39 -24.90 -12.16
N GLY A 727 26.03 -25.01 -10.88
CA GLY A 727 24.72 -25.43 -10.40
C GLY A 727 23.85 -24.23 -9.99
N SER A 728 23.88 -23.88 -8.71
CA SER A 728 23.07 -22.81 -8.11
C SER A 728 23.84 -22.04 -7.05
N SER A 729 23.45 -20.77 -6.84
CA SER A 729 24.11 -19.84 -5.92
C SER A 729 23.07 -19.23 -4.98
N ASP A 730 23.26 -19.39 -3.67
CA ASP A 730 22.36 -18.89 -2.63
C ASP A 730 23.12 -17.98 -1.65
N LEU A 731 22.65 -16.74 -1.45
CA LEU A 731 23.17 -15.85 -0.41
C LEU A 731 22.41 -16.11 0.90
N LEU A 732 23.05 -16.81 1.83
CA LEU A 732 22.43 -17.27 3.09
C LEU A 732 22.61 -16.25 4.23
N ALA A 733 23.70 -15.47 4.21
CA ALA A 733 23.89 -14.34 5.10
C ALA A 733 24.61 -13.20 4.36
N GLY A 734 23.98 -12.02 4.31
CA GLY A 734 24.50 -10.83 3.59
C GLY A 734 25.21 -9.82 4.48
N GLY A 735 26.01 -10.27 5.46
CA GLY A 735 26.62 -9.39 6.46
C GLY A 735 25.72 -9.20 7.68
N LEU A 736 25.02 -10.26 8.06
CA LEU A 736 24.17 -10.33 9.25
C LEU A 736 25.02 -10.50 10.51
N GLU A 737 24.55 -9.96 11.63
CA GLU A 737 25.26 -9.96 12.91
C GLU A 737 24.79 -11.11 13.81
N PHE A 738 25.74 -11.90 14.31
CA PHE A 738 25.49 -13.02 15.21
C PHE A 738 26.26 -12.86 16.50
N ASN A 739 25.68 -13.35 17.60
CA ASN A 739 26.39 -13.46 18.87
C ASN A 739 27.45 -14.55 18.82
N ASN A 740 27.16 -15.72 18.24
CA ASN A 740 28.15 -16.80 18.14
C ASN A 740 28.03 -17.50 16.80
N ILE A 741 29.16 -17.84 16.20
CA ILE A 741 29.23 -18.67 14.99
C ILE A 741 30.12 -19.87 15.28
N THR A 742 29.61 -21.07 15.00
CA THR A 742 30.37 -22.31 15.04
C THR A 742 30.49 -22.88 13.63
N LEU A 743 31.72 -23.09 13.19
CA LEU A 743 32.05 -23.78 11.95
C LEU A 743 32.49 -25.21 12.29
N ASN A 744 31.74 -26.20 11.81
CA ASN A 744 32.07 -27.61 11.97
C ASN A 744 32.61 -28.16 10.64
N PHE A 745 33.84 -28.68 10.68
CA PHE A 745 34.48 -29.38 9.57
C PHE A 745 34.62 -30.85 9.96
N TYR A 746 33.84 -31.71 9.34
CA TYR A 746 34.03 -33.16 9.37
C TYR A 746 35.02 -33.48 8.28
N THR A 747 36.18 -34.03 8.65
CA THR A 747 37.32 -34.17 7.74
C THR A 747 38.26 -35.25 8.24
N ALA A 748 38.92 -35.93 7.31
CA ALA A 748 40.00 -36.87 7.62
C ALA A 748 41.33 -36.17 7.94
N HIS A 749 41.38 -34.83 7.81
CA HIS A 749 42.61 -34.04 7.96
C HIS A 749 42.44 -32.86 8.95
N PRO A 750 41.95 -33.06 10.19
CA PRO A 750 41.66 -31.98 11.13
C PRO A 750 42.89 -31.14 11.48
N GLU A 751 44.09 -31.73 11.46
CA GLU A 751 45.35 -31.03 11.76
C GLU A 751 45.69 -29.94 10.74
N ALA A 752 45.42 -30.19 9.45
CA ALA A 752 45.69 -29.21 8.39
C ALA A 752 44.77 -27.99 8.52
N TRP A 753 43.50 -28.24 8.86
CA TRP A 753 42.53 -27.19 9.14
C TRP A 753 42.86 -26.44 10.44
N TYR A 754 43.29 -27.13 11.50
CA TYR A 754 43.70 -26.51 12.76
C TYR A 754 44.85 -25.53 12.54
N ASP A 755 45.92 -25.97 11.87
CA ASP A 755 47.10 -25.14 11.61
C ASP A 755 46.74 -23.92 10.77
N TRP A 756 45.87 -24.08 9.76
CA TRP A 756 45.38 -22.97 8.94
C TRP A 756 44.55 -21.98 9.75
N PHE A 757 43.51 -22.42 10.46
CA PHE A 757 42.65 -21.53 11.24
C PHE A 757 43.40 -20.82 12.37
N ASN A 758 44.27 -21.54 13.08
CA ASN A 758 45.08 -20.97 14.15
C ASN A 758 45.98 -19.86 13.59
N LYS A 759 46.65 -20.10 12.46
CA LYS A 759 47.46 -19.07 11.79
C LYS A 759 46.60 -17.88 11.34
N THR A 760 45.54 -18.14 10.56
CA THR A 760 44.67 -17.09 10.00
C THR A 760 44.04 -16.23 11.09
N CYS A 761 43.53 -16.81 12.18
CA CYS A 761 42.93 -16.04 13.28
C CYS A 761 43.99 -15.24 14.04
N ASN A 762 45.18 -15.80 14.29
CA ASN A 762 46.26 -15.08 14.96
C ASN A 762 46.75 -13.89 14.12
N ASP A 763 46.88 -14.06 12.80
CA ASP A 763 47.30 -13.00 11.87
C ASP A 763 46.29 -11.84 11.84
N THR A 764 45.01 -12.10 12.14
CA THR A 764 43.95 -11.07 12.24
C THR A 764 43.90 -10.35 13.60
N GLY A 765 44.70 -10.78 14.58
CA GLY A 765 44.69 -10.22 15.93
C GLY A 765 43.47 -10.61 16.78
N LEU A 766 42.81 -11.73 16.44
CA LEU A 766 41.81 -12.37 17.30
C LEU A 766 42.51 -13.11 18.44
N ASN A 767 41.94 -13.07 19.64
CA ASN A 767 42.53 -13.76 20.78
C ASN A 767 41.94 -15.17 20.92
N TRP A 768 42.79 -16.14 21.19
CA TRP A 768 42.34 -17.48 21.56
C TRP A 768 41.87 -17.51 23.02
N SER A 769 40.68 -18.05 23.28
CA SER A 769 40.21 -18.38 24.65
C SER A 769 39.28 -19.58 24.64
N LYS A 770 39.63 -20.60 25.41
CA LYS A 770 38.71 -21.69 25.75
C LYS A 770 37.58 -21.18 26.68
N PRO A 771 36.37 -21.77 26.63
CA PRO A 771 35.32 -21.51 27.62
C PRO A 771 35.77 -21.82 29.06
N PRO A 772 35.34 -21.02 30.07
CA PRO A 772 34.52 -19.81 29.95
C PRO A 772 35.27 -18.65 29.27
N VAL A 773 34.58 -17.95 28.36
CA VAL A 773 35.17 -16.90 27.49
C VAL A 773 35.70 -15.72 28.32
N ASN A 774 36.96 -15.34 28.10
CA ASN A 774 37.53 -14.15 28.72
C ASN A 774 37.27 -12.88 27.87
N TRP A 775 36.18 -12.18 28.17
CA TRP A 775 35.75 -10.98 27.44
C TRP A 775 36.73 -9.80 27.51
N SER A 776 37.67 -9.77 28.47
CA SER A 776 38.73 -8.74 28.47
C SER A 776 39.71 -8.88 27.30
N LYS A 777 39.68 -10.03 26.61
CA LYS A 777 40.45 -10.32 25.40
C LYS A 777 39.59 -10.30 24.13
N ALA A 778 38.34 -9.83 24.19
CA ALA A 778 37.48 -9.78 23.01
C ALA A 778 38.07 -8.93 21.88
N PRO A 779 37.80 -9.29 20.60
CA PRO A 779 37.07 -10.47 20.11
C PRO A 779 37.85 -11.79 20.22
N VAL A 780 37.13 -12.90 20.42
CA VAL A 780 37.70 -14.20 20.82
C VAL A 780 37.28 -15.33 19.89
N TYR A 781 38.19 -16.28 19.64
CA TYR A 781 37.89 -17.56 19.00
C TYR A 781 38.39 -18.75 19.83
N TYR A 782 37.87 -19.94 19.54
CA TYR A 782 38.30 -21.21 20.10
C TYR A 782 38.28 -22.29 19.03
N ILE A 783 39.30 -23.15 19.00
CA ILE A 783 39.35 -24.33 18.15
C ILE A 783 39.29 -25.56 19.06
N ASN A 784 38.30 -26.41 18.82
CA ASN A 784 38.11 -27.69 19.48
C ASN A 784 38.49 -28.82 18.51
N ASP A 785 39.57 -29.52 18.85
CA ASP A 785 40.18 -30.63 18.10
C ASP A 785 40.03 -31.98 18.84
N SER A 786 39.14 -32.05 19.84
CA SER A 786 38.98 -33.25 20.68
C SER A 786 38.46 -34.50 19.96
N ALA A 787 37.94 -34.36 18.74
CA ALA A 787 37.44 -35.44 17.91
C ALA A 787 38.41 -35.73 16.76
N THR A 788 38.71 -37.01 16.52
CA THR A 788 39.69 -37.43 15.50
C THR A 788 39.27 -37.08 14.07
N ASP A 789 37.97 -36.95 13.82
CA ASP A 789 37.42 -36.79 12.45
C ASP A 789 36.59 -35.50 12.32
N ARG A 790 36.72 -34.57 13.27
CA ARG A 790 35.98 -33.30 13.27
C ARG A 790 36.77 -32.17 13.92
N LEU A 791 36.99 -31.10 13.18
CA LEU A 791 37.45 -29.81 13.70
C LEU A 791 36.25 -28.89 13.92
N GLN A 792 36.19 -28.25 15.09
CA GLN A 792 35.16 -27.25 15.39
C GLN A 792 35.82 -25.92 15.73
N VAL A 793 35.47 -24.87 14.99
CA VAL A 793 35.97 -23.51 15.19
C VAL A 793 34.81 -22.64 15.65
N VAL A 794 34.97 -22.01 16.81
CA VAL A 794 33.93 -21.19 17.44
C VAL A 794 34.42 -19.76 17.51
N PHE A 795 33.62 -18.86 16.98
CA PHE A 795 33.77 -17.43 17.15
C PHE A 795 32.77 -16.99 18.21
N TYR A 796 33.29 -16.37 19.27
CA TYR A 796 32.49 -15.88 20.39
C TYR A 796 32.30 -14.37 20.29
N GLY A 797 31.04 -13.95 20.36
CA GLY A 797 30.62 -12.55 20.28
C GLY A 797 29.42 -12.27 21.18
N ASN A 798 29.03 -11.01 21.19
CA ASN A 798 27.89 -10.48 21.94
C ASN A 798 27.44 -9.14 21.34
N GLU A 799 26.49 -8.46 21.98
CA GLU A 799 25.98 -7.14 21.56
C GLU A 799 27.08 -6.06 21.41
N THR A 800 28.20 -6.19 22.14
CA THR A 800 29.33 -5.24 22.04
C THR A 800 30.37 -5.66 20.99
N TYR A 801 30.55 -6.96 20.79
CA TYR A 801 31.52 -7.56 19.87
C TYR A 801 30.82 -8.56 18.93
N PRO A 802 29.97 -8.09 18.00
CA PRO A 802 29.22 -9.00 17.14
C PRO A 802 30.11 -9.63 16.07
N ILE A 803 29.66 -10.79 15.57
CA ILE A 803 30.27 -11.49 14.44
C ILE A 803 29.43 -11.22 13.21
N ARG A 804 30.02 -10.58 12.21
CA ARG A 804 29.33 -10.26 10.97
C ARG A 804 29.64 -11.32 9.93
N LEU A 805 28.62 -12.03 9.48
CA LEU A 805 28.76 -13.17 8.58
C LEU A 805 28.26 -12.83 7.18
N TRP A 806 29.17 -12.98 6.20
CA TRP A 806 28.84 -13.11 4.79
C TRP A 806 28.98 -14.57 4.41
N LEU A 807 27.86 -15.24 4.14
CA LEU A 807 27.85 -16.65 3.80
C LEU A 807 27.10 -16.85 2.50
N LYS A 808 27.81 -17.36 1.51
CA LYS A 808 27.27 -17.74 0.21
C LYS A 808 27.47 -19.23 0.02
N ARG A 809 26.43 -19.93 -0.46
CA ARG A 809 26.54 -21.33 -0.85
C ARG A 809 26.57 -21.45 -2.37
N GLU A 810 27.58 -22.15 -2.88
CA GLU A 810 27.77 -22.41 -4.30
C GLU A 810 27.68 -23.90 -4.56
N ARG A 811 26.71 -24.32 -5.37
CA ARG A 811 26.59 -25.71 -5.82
C ARG A 811 27.30 -25.89 -7.13
N VAL A 812 28.30 -26.76 -7.14
CA VAL A 812 29.12 -27.05 -8.32
C VAL A 812 28.98 -28.51 -8.72
N GLU A 813 28.55 -28.76 -9.96
CA GLU A 813 28.45 -30.11 -10.50
C GLU A 813 29.79 -30.60 -11.02
N VAL A 814 30.22 -31.77 -10.54
CA VAL A 814 31.48 -32.42 -10.94
C VAL A 814 31.20 -33.73 -11.66
N LYS A 815 31.75 -33.85 -12.86
CA LYS A 815 31.68 -35.07 -13.67
C LYS A 815 33.08 -35.45 -14.16
N ILE A 816 33.58 -36.60 -13.70
CA ILE A 816 34.79 -37.20 -14.27
C ILE A 816 34.39 -37.87 -15.59
N GLU A 817 34.94 -37.44 -16.72
CA GLU A 817 34.68 -38.04 -18.03
C GLU A 817 35.55 -39.28 -18.27
N ILE A 818 34.97 -40.29 -18.90
CA ILE A 818 35.71 -41.42 -19.46
C ILE A 818 35.59 -41.24 -20.97
N GLU A 819 36.72 -41.04 -21.65
CA GLU A 819 36.76 -41.22 -23.10
C GLU A 819 36.48 -42.70 -23.36
N GLU A 820 35.32 -43.01 -23.94
CA GLU A 820 35.11 -44.31 -24.57
C GLU A 820 36.10 -44.40 -25.75
N ILE A 821 37.05 -45.32 -25.64
CA ILE A 821 38.01 -45.65 -26.72
C ILE A 821 37.28 -46.40 -27.83
#